data_AF-A0A5N7BZ53-F1
#
_entry.id   AF-A0A5N7BZ53-F1
#
_cell.length_a   1.000
_cell.length_b   1.000
_cell.length_c   1.000
_cell.angle_alpha   90.00
_cell.angle_beta   90.00
_cell.angle_gamma   90.00
#
_symmetry.space_group_name_H-M   'P 1'
#
loop_
_entity.id
_entity.type
_entity.pdbx_description
1 polymer ?
#
loop_
_entity_poly.entity_id
_entity_poly.type
_entity_poly.pdbx_seq_one_letter_code
_entity_poly.pdbx_strand_id
1 'polypeptide(L)'
;MIRVKMRDLNGEKAARAMFLRQTWSSIVPYTENAVFLIVLTLLITTQQVNRLYTPKMASIPDRKINLVRLAHVYYTHKDLEKAAHFLEDFGLQEIDQQNPLLETTDNSTSRTIYYHGTSAEPFVYCAQSGDEDAFGGAALVVESLDDLELASRTLPNASHVVNLGKENPEVPGGGFRVTFTDPVDGIPFRLVFGQEMTRMDQREIKAEGLPQLRYNYPTEKHRPGNSTQRFRPGPAPVHKLGHFGLCVTDFARTYEFFTTRFNFKASDLVHTKEGKNITVFLHLDRGRELVDHHSFFFFEGPKWHVHHSSFETHDFDTQLLGHHWLREKGYKNCWGVGRHIMGSQIFDYWFDPSGFVVEHYVDGDLVDETHPVNRSLASPDNLHVWGRREKGLPPRPPTLPVLGNLHQIPTKGAYLKFTEWARTYGGIYSLKLGTGTAIVLTDRALVKELIDRRSSKYSNRPTSFVAHTITGGSHLLAMQYSPLWRTMRKAVHQYFMESMVEKSHIRVQNAEAVQMLRDFCLRPDQHMLHPKRFSNSIIMSLVYGIRTPSVETIHMSRLYEMMESWSKVMEPGNTPPVDIYGFLHYIPQTLFGNWRSRAQEVSAEMNKLYAEYLDIVLERRKRVGSVGSCLDTALDQNDKIGLTRHQLYFLGGVLMEGGSDTSSSIILAFIHAMTKWAEVLKKAQAEIDAVVGEQRTPVWADYDKLPYVVATVKEAMRWRPAVPLAFPHAAAEDDWINGYFIPKGTTMIVNGWGLHHDSTRFANPDVFDPDHYKGVTSLASELAGSSDPNARDHYGYGTGRRICPGIHVAERNLFLAISKIIWAFDIEAGTDEEGNAVEPDFNPETGYSEGFLVCAKDFKCTIRPRSEVRRGTIMKEFSEAQEQVFAGYECP
;
A
#
# COMPACT_ATOMS: atom_id res chain seq x y z
N MET A 1 30.69 51.69 6.78
CA MET A 1 31.99 52.40 6.70
C MET A 1 32.99 51.71 7.64
N ILE A 2 34.29 51.70 7.32
CA ILE A 2 35.48 51.69 8.24
C ILE A 2 35.48 50.61 9.38
N ARG A 3 36.26 49.51 9.31
CA ARG A 3 37.70 49.31 9.74
C ARG A 3 38.00 49.51 11.25
N VAL A 4 38.93 48.82 11.94
CA VAL A 4 39.59 47.48 11.82
C VAL A 4 40.54 47.18 13.03
N LYS A 5 40.68 45.92 13.50
CA LYS A 5 41.71 45.37 14.47
C LYS A 5 41.70 45.97 15.91
N MET A 6 42.41 45.49 16.96
CA MET A 6 43.45 44.43 17.21
C MET A 6 42.95 43.48 18.36
N ARG A 7 43.38 42.21 18.57
CA ARG A 7 44.68 41.63 19.02
C ARG A 7 45.33 42.32 20.23
N ASP A 8 46.00 41.66 21.19
CA ASP A 8 46.12 40.26 21.70
C ASP A 8 46.95 40.34 23.02
N LEU A 9 46.86 39.38 23.97
CA LEU A 9 48.02 38.88 24.77
C LEU A 9 47.70 37.75 25.78
N ASN A 10 48.72 36.91 26.02
CA ASN A 10 48.79 35.73 26.92
C ASN A 10 48.58 36.10 28.41
N GLY A 11 48.14 35.20 29.33
CA GLY A 11 48.79 33.96 29.81
C GLY A 11 49.10 34.13 31.32
N GLU A 12 49.30 33.14 32.20
CA GLU A 12 49.53 31.68 32.11
C GLU A 12 49.40 31.07 33.54
N LYS A 13 48.88 29.84 33.71
CA LYS A 13 49.38 28.77 34.64
C LYS A 13 48.48 27.52 34.73
N ALA A 14 49.07 26.40 35.19
CA ALA A 14 48.50 25.05 35.28
C ALA A 14 47.97 24.73 36.72
N ALA A 15 47.39 23.57 37.07
CA ALA A 15 47.38 22.25 36.42
C ALA A 15 46.24 21.30 36.89
N ARG A 16 46.06 20.18 36.16
CA ARG A 16 45.32 18.93 36.51
C ARG A 16 43.78 19.03 36.69
N ALA A 17 42.96 18.09 36.19
CA ALA A 17 43.22 16.95 35.29
C ALA A 17 41.97 16.51 34.49
N MET A 18 42.18 16.22 33.19
CA MET A 18 41.65 15.12 32.35
C MET A 18 40.16 14.69 32.37
N PHE A 19 39.53 14.26 31.26
CA PHE A 19 40.07 13.85 29.95
C PHE A 19 39.13 14.25 28.76
N LEU A 20 39.63 15.14 27.88
CA LEU A 20 39.44 15.34 26.40
C LEU A 20 38.18 14.81 25.66
N ARG A 21 37.49 15.51 24.70
CA ARG A 21 37.69 16.73 23.84
C ARG A 21 38.79 16.68 22.74
N GLN A 22 38.68 17.25 21.53
CA GLN A 22 37.60 18.06 20.91
C GLN A 22 37.42 17.87 19.36
N THR A 23 37.30 18.93 18.53
CA THR A 23 36.36 18.97 17.37
C THR A 23 36.70 19.94 16.20
N TRP A 24 36.19 19.63 14.99
CA TRP A 24 35.66 20.52 13.91
C TRP A 24 36.58 21.46 13.04
N SER A 25 36.50 21.23 11.71
CA SER A 25 36.36 22.15 10.52
C SER A 25 37.40 23.22 10.02
N SER A 26 37.81 23.04 8.73
CA SER A 26 38.12 24.01 7.62
C SER A 26 39.33 24.98 7.72
N ILE A 27 39.85 25.74 6.71
CA ILE A 27 39.47 26.18 5.31
C ILE A 27 40.70 26.02 4.32
N VAL A 28 40.59 26.38 3.02
CA VAL A 28 41.55 26.17 1.87
C VAL A 28 42.01 27.49 1.19
N PRO A 29 43.25 27.61 0.63
CA PRO A 29 43.43 28.02 -0.81
C PRO A 29 44.75 27.58 -1.54
N TYR A 30 44.65 27.12 -2.82
CA TYR A 30 45.72 26.95 -3.87
C TYR A 30 47.00 26.11 -3.52
N THR A 31 47.69 25.38 -4.41
CA THR A 31 47.62 25.13 -5.88
C THR A 31 47.83 23.62 -6.17
N GLU A 32 48.00 23.22 -7.43
CA GLU A 32 48.19 21.82 -7.90
C GLU A 32 49.44 21.09 -7.34
N ASN A 33 49.52 19.77 -7.60
CA ASN A 33 50.65 18.85 -7.30
C ASN A 33 50.79 18.28 -5.86
N ALA A 34 49.68 17.85 -5.24
CA ALA A 34 49.73 17.05 -3.99
C ALA A 34 48.95 15.70 -4.03
N VAL A 35 47.96 15.54 -4.90
CA VAL A 35 47.04 14.36 -4.87
C VAL A 35 47.68 13.09 -5.45
N PHE A 36 48.65 13.22 -6.37
CA PHE A 36 49.21 12.09 -7.12
C PHE A 36 50.13 11.16 -6.29
N LEU A 37 50.61 11.60 -5.13
CA LEU A 37 51.56 10.84 -4.31
C LEU A 37 50.90 9.95 -3.24
N ILE A 38 49.81 10.41 -2.62
CA ILE A 38 49.18 9.67 -1.50
C ILE A 38 48.40 8.45 -2.00
N VAL A 39 47.72 8.56 -3.14
CA VAL A 39 47.02 7.43 -3.80
C VAL A 39 48.02 6.32 -4.16
N LEU A 40 49.22 6.69 -4.60
CA LEU A 40 50.27 5.75 -4.97
C LEU A 40 50.81 4.97 -3.75
N THR A 41 50.89 5.59 -2.57
CA THR A 41 51.41 4.95 -1.35
C THR A 41 50.43 3.92 -0.75
N LEU A 42 49.12 4.14 -0.83
CA LEU A 42 48.10 3.20 -0.34
C LEU A 42 47.86 2.01 -1.28
N LEU A 43 48.12 2.16 -2.58
CA LEU A 43 48.09 1.05 -3.55
C LEU A 43 49.29 0.10 -3.43
N ILE A 44 50.46 0.60 -3.02
CA ILE A 44 51.68 -0.22 -2.92
C ILE A 44 51.64 -1.17 -1.70
N THR A 45 51.06 -0.76 -0.57
CA THR A 45 51.00 -1.59 0.64
C THR A 45 49.95 -2.71 0.59
N THR A 46 48.91 -2.59 -0.24
CA THR A 46 47.94 -3.70 -0.46
C THR A 46 48.45 -4.76 -1.44
N GLN A 47 49.34 -4.42 -2.38
CA GLN A 47 49.92 -5.39 -3.31
C GLN A 47 51.04 -6.27 -2.72
N GLN A 48 51.60 -5.95 -1.55
CA GLN A 48 52.66 -6.76 -0.93
C GLN A 48 52.21 -7.72 0.18
N VAL A 49 51.04 -7.53 0.80
CA VAL A 49 50.56 -8.43 1.87
C VAL A 49 49.90 -9.70 1.31
N ASN A 50 49.19 -9.63 0.19
CA ASN A 50 48.55 -10.78 -0.47
C ASN A 50 49.53 -11.75 -1.17
N ARG A 51 50.83 -11.70 -0.86
CA ARG A 51 51.86 -12.61 -1.41
C ARG A 51 52.45 -13.61 -0.41
N LEU A 52 51.96 -13.65 0.84
CA LEU A 52 52.45 -14.54 1.89
C LEU A 52 51.37 -15.35 2.62
N TYR A 53 50.25 -15.67 1.96
CA TYR A 53 49.37 -16.79 2.34
C TYR A 53 48.62 -17.36 1.13
N THR A 54 49.34 -17.87 0.14
CA THR A 54 48.78 -18.84 -0.82
C THR A 54 48.86 -20.24 -0.21
N PRO A 55 47.76 -20.82 0.32
CA PRO A 55 47.71 -22.27 0.47
C PRO A 55 47.94 -22.88 -0.92
N LYS A 56 48.73 -23.96 -1.01
CA LYS A 56 48.84 -24.70 -2.27
C LYS A 56 47.45 -25.17 -2.67
N MET A 57 46.90 -24.63 -3.76
CA MET A 57 45.79 -25.29 -4.44
C MET A 57 46.26 -26.70 -4.78
N ALA A 58 45.54 -27.72 -4.29
CA ALA A 58 45.66 -29.05 -4.85
C ALA A 58 45.32 -28.95 -6.34
N SER A 59 46.07 -29.67 -7.18
CA SER A 59 45.86 -29.70 -8.63
C SER A 59 44.38 -29.93 -8.94
N ILE A 60 43.79 -29.02 -9.73
CA ILE A 60 42.45 -29.25 -10.30
C ILE A 60 42.59 -30.53 -11.15
N PRO A 61 41.79 -31.58 -10.91
CA PRO A 61 41.84 -32.79 -11.72
C PRO A 61 41.34 -32.46 -13.13
N ASP A 62 41.95 -33.06 -14.16
CA ASP A 62 41.58 -32.86 -15.57
C ASP A 62 40.17 -33.41 -15.93
N ARG A 63 39.47 -34.02 -14.96
CA ARG A 63 38.12 -34.60 -15.09
C ARG A 63 37.15 -33.88 -14.14
N LYS A 64 36.00 -33.45 -14.69
CA LYS A 64 34.82 -33.02 -13.93
C LYS A 64 34.07 -34.23 -13.33
N ILE A 65 33.33 -33.98 -12.26
CA ILE A 65 32.34 -34.91 -11.72
C ILE A 65 31.08 -34.81 -12.60
N ASN A 66 30.71 -35.89 -13.27
CA ASN A 66 29.53 -35.89 -14.13
C ASN A 66 28.25 -36.11 -13.32
N LEU A 67 27.32 -35.16 -13.43
CA LEU A 67 25.97 -35.21 -12.87
C LEU A 67 24.96 -35.58 -13.95
N VAL A 68 23.93 -36.33 -13.54
CA VAL A 68 22.86 -36.84 -14.42
C VAL A 68 21.55 -36.10 -14.20
N ARG A 69 21.14 -35.89 -12.95
CA ARG A 69 19.92 -35.17 -12.56
C ARG A 69 19.97 -34.72 -11.10
N LEU A 70 19.01 -33.90 -10.67
CA LEU A 70 18.69 -33.76 -9.24
C LEU A 70 18.17 -35.08 -8.69
N ALA A 71 18.45 -35.34 -7.41
CA ALA A 71 17.91 -36.47 -6.67
C ALA A 71 16.72 -36.04 -5.79
N HIS A 72 16.96 -35.13 -4.84
CA HIS A 72 15.99 -34.71 -3.82
C HIS A 72 16.51 -33.49 -3.03
N VAL A 73 15.66 -32.87 -2.23
CA VAL A 73 16.01 -31.81 -1.26
C VAL A 73 15.71 -32.21 0.18
N TYR A 74 16.51 -31.73 1.12
CA TYR A 74 16.32 -31.90 2.56
C TYR A 74 15.88 -30.58 3.22
N TYR A 75 14.87 -30.64 4.08
CA TYR A 75 14.42 -29.54 4.92
C TYR A 75 14.18 -30.03 6.36
N THR A 76 14.58 -29.21 7.32
CA THR A 76 14.21 -29.35 8.73
C THR A 76 13.05 -28.41 9.01
N HIS A 77 12.00 -28.91 9.66
CA HIS A 77 10.84 -28.13 10.09
C HIS A 77 10.69 -28.23 11.60
N LYS A 78 10.41 -27.09 12.24
CA LYS A 78 10.06 -27.02 13.66
C LYS A 78 8.66 -27.57 13.94
N ASP A 79 7.77 -27.48 12.95
CA ASP A 79 6.40 -27.98 12.98
C ASP A 79 6.18 -28.96 11.82
N LEU A 80 6.81 -30.13 11.94
CA LEU A 80 6.79 -31.17 10.91
C LEU A 80 5.36 -31.64 10.57
N GLU A 81 4.42 -31.60 11.52
CA GLU A 81 3.02 -31.95 11.26
C GLU A 81 2.32 -30.92 10.38
N LYS A 82 2.50 -29.61 10.60
CA LYS A 82 1.96 -28.61 9.66
C LYS A 82 2.65 -28.69 8.31
N ALA A 83 3.96 -28.88 8.28
CA ALA A 83 4.72 -29.05 7.04
C ALA A 83 4.18 -30.23 6.22
N ALA A 84 3.94 -31.39 6.85
CA ALA A 84 3.40 -32.57 6.18
C ALA A 84 2.04 -32.32 5.50
N HIS A 85 1.05 -31.81 6.23
CA HIS A 85 -0.27 -31.47 5.66
C HIS A 85 -0.17 -30.49 4.49
N PHE A 86 0.79 -29.54 4.52
CA PHE A 86 1.03 -28.63 3.40
C PHE A 86 1.68 -29.33 2.21
N LEU A 87 2.66 -30.22 2.41
CA LEU A 87 3.34 -30.95 1.34
C LEU A 87 2.37 -31.92 0.62
N GLU A 88 1.47 -32.58 1.35
CA GLU A 88 0.35 -33.34 0.79
C GLU A 88 -0.58 -32.46 -0.06
N ASP A 89 -0.99 -31.30 0.48
CA ASP A 89 -1.90 -30.36 -0.21
C ASP A 89 -1.26 -29.60 -1.37
N PHE A 90 0.06 -29.52 -1.40
CA PHE A 90 0.85 -29.06 -2.54
C PHE A 90 0.77 -30.11 -3.65
N GLY A 91 1.09 -31.37 -3.32
CA GLY A 91 0.92 -32.53 -4.21
C GLY A 91 2.05 -33.55 -4.16
N LEU A 92 2.83 -33.56 -3.07
CA LEU A 92 3.82 -34.59 -2.76
C LEU A 92 3.14 -35.77 -2.04
N GLN A 93 3.66 -36.99 -2.24
CA GLN A 93 3.07 -38.22 -1.67
C GLN A 93 4.01 -38.81 -0.59
N GLU A 94 3.54 -38.95 0.66
CA GLU A 94 4.33 -39.55 1.76
C GLU A 94 4.55 -41.05 1.51
N ILE A 95 5.79 -41.51 1.69
CA ILE A 95 6.16 -42.92 1.56
C ILE A 95 5.81 -43.66 2.85
N ASP A 96 4.80 -44.52 2.81
CA ASP A 96 4.38 -45.35 3.94
C ASP A 96 5.48 -46.35 4.37
N GLN A 97 6.27 -45.97 5.37
CA GLN A 97 7.37 -46.78 5.90
C GLN A 97 6.87 -47.85 6.89
N GLN A 98 6.10 -48.84 6.40
CA GLN A 98 5.79 -50.06 7.16
C GLN A 98 7.02 -50.96 7.35
N ASN A 99 7.98 -50.52 8.17
CA ASN A 99 9.17 -51.28 8.53
C ASN A 99 9.11 -51.75 9.99
N PRO A 100 8.68 -53.00 10.26
CA PRO A 100 8.48 -53.53 11.62
C PRO A 100 9.78 -53.86 12.37
N LEU A 101 10.95 -53.42 11.88
CA LEU A 101 12.25 -53.60 12.54
C LEU A 101 12.70 -52.39 13.35
N LEU A 102 11.95 -51.29 13.35
CA LEU A 102 12.17 -50.13 14.23
C LEU A 102 11.47 -50.30 15.59
N GLU A 103 11.83 -51.35 16.33
CA GLU A 103 11.67 -51.28 17.79
C GLU A 103 12.60 -50.20 18.33
N THR A 104 12.06 -49.26 19.12
CA THR A 104 12.75 -48.02 19.48
C THR A 104 13.86 -48.26 20.51
N THR A 105 15.09 -48.51 20.05
CA THR A 105 16.28 -48.68 20.90
C THR A 105 17.28 -47.52 20.80
N ASP A 106 16.81 -46.29 20.60
CA ASP A 106 17.56 -45.09 21.01
C ASP A 106 16.60 -43.91 21.31
N ASN A 107 17.02 -42.99 22.19
CA ASN A 107 16.29 -41.77 22.54
C ASN A 107 16.53 -40.63 21.52
N SER A 108 16.49 -40.98 20.22
CA SER A 108 16.67 -40.01 19.12
C SER A 108 15.38 -39.22 18.88
N THR A 109 15.45 -37.89 19.02
CA THR A 109 14.28 -37.00 19.01
C THR A 109 13.87 -36.47 17.63
N SER A 110 14.34 -37.08 16.53
CA SER A 110 14.06 -36.62 15.17
C SER A 110 13.24 -37.62 14.33
N ARG A 111 12.00 -37.25 14.00
CA ARG A 111 11.19 -37.93 12.95
C ARG A 111 11.65 -37.41 11.59
N THR A 112 11.75 -38.32 10.62
CA THR A 112 11.96 -37.99 9.20
C THR A 112 10.82 -38.55 8.37
N ILE A 113 10.38 -37.82 7.37
CA ILE A 113 9.36 -38.20 6.39
C ILE A 113 9.94 -38.01 4.99
N TYR A 114 9.80 -39.01 4.14
CA TYR A 114 10.22 -38.97 2.74
C TYR A 114 9.01 -38.88 1.83
N TYR A 115 9.06 -38.00 0.82
CA TYR A 115 7.99 -37.83 -0.15
C TYR A 115 8.48 -38.12 -1.57
N HIS A 116 7.67 -38.82 -2.35
CA HIS A 116 7.87 -39.02 -3.77
C HIS A 116 6.90 -38.17 -4.62
N GLY A 117 7.15 -38.16 -5.93
CA GLY A 117 6.21 -37.69 -6.93
C GLY A 117 5.73 -38.84 -7.81
N THR A 118 5.11 -38.51 -8.94
CA THR A 118 4.64 -39.48 -9.96
C THR A 118 5.74 -39.96 -10.93
N SER A 119 6.99 -39.54 -10.73
CA SER A 119 8.18 -40.03 -11.42
C SER A 119 8.74 -41.31 -10.76
N ALA A 120 9.73 -41.96 -11.39
CA ALA A 120 10.30 -43.22 -10.89
C ALA A 120 11.32 -43.03 -9.76
N GLU A 121 11.66 -41.79 -9.44
CA GLU A 121 12.50 -41.36 -8.33
C GLU A 121 12.06 -42.01 -7.00
N PRO A 122 13.00 -42.50 -6.17
CA PRO A 122 12.64 -43.14 -4.89
C PRO A 122 12.07 -42.15 -3.87
N PHE A 123 12.49 -40.87 -3.93
CA PHE A 123 11.90 -39.73 -3.23
C PHE A 123 12.46 -38.43 -3.85
N VAL A 124 11.76 -37.31 -3.66
CA VAL A 124 12.14 -35.96 -4.15
C VAL A 124 12.23 -34.90 -3.04
N TYR A 125 11.57 -35.12 -1.90
CA TYR A 125 11.62 -34.25 -0.71
C TYR A 125 11.86 -35.09 0.54
N CYS A 126 12.67 -34.59 1.47
CA CYS A 126 12.87 -35.17 2.79
C CYS A 126 12.62 -34.09 3.86
N ALA A 127 11.60 -34.30 4.69
CA ALA A 127 11.19 -33.41 5.77
C ALA A 127 11.61 -34.02 7.12
N GLN A 128 12.39 -33.29 7.90
CA GLN A 128 12.94 -33.76 9.19
C GLN A 128 12.45 -32.85 10.33
N SER A 129 12.23 -33.40 11.53
CA SER A 129 11.92 -32.57 12.72
C SER A 129 13.20 -32.10 13.42
N GLY A 130 13.23 -30.84 13.83
CA GLY A 130 14.31 -30.27 14.64
C GLY A 130 13.88 -28.98 15.35
N ASP A 131 14.77 -28.41 16.17
CA ASP A 131 14.45 -27.23 16.99
C ASP A 131 14.30 -25.92 16.18
N GLU A 132 14.85 -25.87 14.97
CA GLU A 132 14.82 -24.71 14.08
C GLU A 132 14.49 -25.13 12.64
N ASP A 133 13.80 -24.27 11.90
CA ASP A 133 13.52 -24.46 10.48
C ASP A 133 14.78 -24.19 9.65
N ALA A 134 15.28 -25.19 8.92
CA ALA A 134 16.54 -25.09 8.17
C ALA A 134 16.49 -25.78 6.80
N PHE A 135 17.22 -25.25 5.81
CA PHE A 135 17.47 -25.97 4.56
C PHE A 135 18.64 -26.94 4.74
N GLY A 136 18.34 -28.24 4.66
CA GLY A 136 19.30 -29.33 4.83
C GLY A 136 20.12 -29.65 3.58
N GLY A 137 19.92 -28.93 2.47
CA GLY A 137 20.72 -29.05 1.24
C GLY A 137 20.11 -29.91 0.14
N ALA A 138 20.57 -29.70 -1.10
CA ALA A 138 20.16 -30.48 -2.27
C ALA A 138 21.03 -31.73 -2.48
N ALA A 139 20.48 -32.71 -3.18
CA ALA A 139 21.17 -33.93 -3.60
C ALA A 139 21.16 -34.06 -5.14
N LEU A 140 22.26 -34.52 -5.71
CA LEU A 140 22.48 -34.69 -7.15
C LEU A 140 22.91 -36.14 -7.45
N VAL A 141 22.42 -36.71 -8.55
CA VAL A 141 22.83 -38.04 -9.03
C VAL A 141 24.11 -37.89 -9.86
N VAL A 142 25.15 -38.66 -9.53
CA VAL A 142 26.38 -38.76 -10.35
C VAL A 142 26.30 -39.91 -11.36
N GLU A 143 27.06 -39.81 -12.45
CA GLU A 143 27.05 -40.78 -13.55
C GLU A 143 27.70 -42.13 -13.20
N SER A 144 28.71 -42.14 -12.33
CA SER A 144 29.43 -43.35 -11.94
C SER A 144 29.87 -43.38 -10.47
N LEU A 145 30.21 -44.57 -9.97
CA LEU A 145 30.86 -44.70 -8.66
C LEU A 145 32.23 -44.01 -8.63
N ASP A 146 32.97 -44.00 -9.75
CA ASP A 146 34.23 -43.28 -9.91
C ASP A 146 34.06 -41.77 -9.68
N ASP A 147 32.96 -41.17 -10.16
CA ASP A 147 32.63 -39.76 -9.92
C ASP A 147 32.35 -39.50 -8.42
N LEU A 148 31.73 -40.47 -7.73
CA LEU A 148 31.47 -40.39 -6.30
C LEU A 148 32.75 -40.51 -5.47
N GLU A 149 33.67 -41.42 -5.83
CA GLU A 149 35.00 -41.49 -5.22
C GLU A 149 35.87 -40.27 -5.56
N LEU A 150 35.77 -39.73 -6.79
CA LEU A 150 36.47 -38.50 -7.19
C LEU A 150 35.98 -37.33 -6.34
N ALA A 151 34.67 -37.22 -6.11
CA ALA A 151 34.08 -36.23 -5.23
C ALA A 151 34.59 -36.37 -3.79
N SER A 152 34.54 -37.58 -3.23
CA SER A 152 35.07 -37.91 -1.88
C SER A 152 36.54 -37.49 -1.69
N ARG A 153 37.35 -37.57 -2.75
CA ARG A 153 38.78 -37.23 -2.74
C ARG A 153 39.10 -35.75 -3.05
N THR A 154 38.17 -34.98 -3.62
CA THR A 154 38.51 -33.67 -4.23
C THR A 154 37.56 -32.51 -3.90
N LEU A 155 36.40 -32.77 -3.29
CA LEU A 155 35.48 -31.71 -2.85
C LEU A 155 35.77 -31.26 -1.40
N PRO A 156 35.54 -29.97 -1.07
CA PRO A 156 35.71 -29.45 0.28
C PRO A 156 34.76 -30.12 1.28
N ASN A 157 35.30 -30.50 2.43
CA ASN A 157 34.58 -31.20 3.52
C ASN A 157 33.82 -32.46 3.07
N ALA A 158 34.30 -33.15 2.04
CA ALA A 158 33.67 -34.37 1.54
C ALA A 158 33.76 -35.53 2.54
N SER A 159 32.68 -36.31 2.66
CA SER A 159 32.69 -37.59 3.37
C SER A 159 33.43 -38.67 2.57
N HIS A 160 33.73 -39.78 3.23
CA HIS A 160 33.95 -41.04 2.51
C HIS A 160 32.66 -41.49 1.79
N VAL A 161 32.78 -42.42 0.85
CA VAL A 161 31.63 -43.03 0.18
C VAL A 161 30.90 -43.95 1.18
N VAL A 162 29.65 -43.58 1.52
CA VAL A 162 28.75 -44.34 2.40
C VAL A 162 27.84 -45.24 1.57
N ASN A 163 27.59 -46.47 2.01
CA ASN A 163 26.59 -47.36 1.42
C ASN A 163 25.27 -47.26 2.19
N LEU A 164 24.30 -46.53 1.64
CA LEU A 164 23.01 -46.28 2.28
C LEU A 164 22.26 -47.59 2.56
N GLY A 165 22.30 -48.57 1.65
CA GLY A 165 21.69 -49.88 1.86
C GLY A 165 22.26 -50.73 3.00
N LYS A 166 23.32 -50.26 3.69
CA LYS A 166 23.90 -50.88 4.90
C LYS A 166 23.95 -49.94 6.10
N GLU A 167 24.15 -48.65 5.87
CA GLU A 167 24.46 -47.65 6.91
C GLU A 167 23.28 -46.69 7.18
N ASN A 168 22.32 -46.60 6.25
CA ASN A 168 21.09 -45.81 6.34
C ASN A 168 19.93 -46.53 5.61
N PRO A 169 19.54 -47.77 6.02
CA PRO A 169 18.54 -48.57 5.32
C PRO A 169 17.12 -47.95 5.33
N GLU A 170 16.89 -46.92 6.15
CA GLU A 170 15.68 -46.11 6.19
C GLU A 170 15.54 -45.11 5.00
N VAL A 171 16.59 -44.91 4.21
CA VAL A 171 16.59 -43.99 3.06
C VAL A 171 16.03 -44.70 1.80
N PRO A 172 14.90 -44.25 1.23
CA PRO A 172 14.29 -44.90 0.07
C PRO A 172 15.24 -44.99 -1.14
N GLY A 173 15.22 -46.14 -1.81
CA GLY A 173 16.09 -46.45 -2.96
C GLY A 173 17.54 -46.78 -2.59
N GLY A 174 18.01 -46.51 -1.37
CA GLY A 174 19.36 -46.87 -0.92
C GLY A 174 20.47 -46.29 -1.81
N GLY A 175 21.38 -47.15 -2.28
CA GLY A 175 22.52 -46.76 -3.11
C GLY A 175 23.76 -46.32 -2.32
N PHE A 176 24.59 -45.47 -2.92
CA PHE A 176 25.80 -44.89 -2.33
C PHE A 176 25.70 -43.36 -2.22
N ARG A 177 26.34 -42.77 -1.20
CA ARG A 177 26.29 -41.32 -0.90
C ARG A 177 27.68 -40.75 -0.58
N VAL A 178 27.93 -39.52 -1.02
CA VAL A 178 28.94 -38.61 -0.45
C VAL A 178 28.26 -37.30 -0.07
N THR A 179 28.57 -36.77 1.11
CA THR A 179 28.15 -35.41 1.52
C THR A 179 29.34 -34.45 1.41
N PHE A 180 29.11 -33.21 1.01
CA PHE A 180 30.14 -32.15 1.02
C PHE A 180 29.50 -30.79 1.39
N THR A 181 30.30 -29.74 1.61
CA THR A 181 29.77 -28.37 1.73
C THR A 181 30.40 -27.46 0.69
N ASP A 182 29.68 -26.46 0.19
CA ASP A 182 30.27 -25.50 -0.76
C ASP A 182 31.42 -24.66 -0.10
N PRO A 183 32.42 -24.17 -0.87
CA PRO A 183 33.59 -23.46 -0.35
C PRO A 183 33.40 -21.94 -0.11
N VAL A 184 32.20 -21.42 -0.29
CA VAL A 184 31.84 -20.00 -0.11
C VAL A 184 30.99 -19.83 1.15
N ASP A 185 29.85 -20.51 1.21
CA ASP A 185 28.81 -20.29 2.22
C ASP A 185 28.65 -21.45 3.22
N GLY A 186 29.29 -22.60 2.95
CA GLY A 186 29.24 -23.78 3.81
C GLY A 186 27.94 -24.59 3.70
N ILE A 187 27.17 -24.37 2.63
CA ILE A 187 25.86 -24.99 2.38
C ILE A 187 26.07 -26.49 2.15
N PRO A 188 25.30 -27.38 2.82
CA PRO A 188 25.41 -28.82 2.64
C PRO A 188 24.89 -29.26 1.27
N PHE A 189 25.59 -30.22 0.68
CA PHE A 189 25.22 -30.89 -0.57
C PHE A 189 25.45 -32.40 -0.46
N ARG A 190 24.72 -33.17 -1.27
CA ARG A 190 24.85 -34.63 -1.37
C ARG A 190 25.03 -35.04 -2.82
N LEU A 191 25.88 -36.03 -3.04
CA LEU A 191 26.01 -36.76 -4.30
C LEU A 191 25.58 -38.20 -4.04
N VAL A 192 24.79 -38.77 -4.96
CA VAL A 192 24.28 -40.14 -4.84
C VAL A 192 24.48 -40.95 -6.13
N PHE A 193 24.69 -42.25 -5.98
CA PHE A 193 24.86 -43.19 -7.09
C PHE A 193 24.12 -44.51 -6.81
N GLY A 194 23.57 -45.14 -7.86
CA GLY A 194 23.03 -46.50 -7.77
C GLY A 194 21.81 -46.66 -6.86
N GLN A 195 20.94 -45.64 -6.75
CA GLN A 195 19.64 -45.79 -6.08
C GLN A 195 18.73 -46.72 -6.90
N GLU A 196 18.01 -47.64 -6.24
CA GLU A 196 16.92 -48.38 -6.90
C GLU A 196 15.72 -47.43 -7.13
N MET A 197 15.23 -47.40 -8.37
CA MET A 197 14.09 -46.59 -8.79
C MET A 197 12.78 -47.34 -8.49
N THR A 198 11.73 -46.61 -8.11
CA THR A 198 10.43 -47.18 -7.75
C THR A 198 9.81 -47.90 -8.96
N ARG A 199 9.44 -49.17 -8.78
CA ARG A 199 8.76 -49.98 -9.81
C ARG A 199 7.27 -49.64 -9.93
N MET A 200 6.95 -48.39 -10.23
CA MET A 200 5.57 -47.99 -10.52
C MET A 200 5.08 -48.72 -11.78
N ASP A 201 3.97 -49.45 -11.68
CA ASP A 201 3.30 -49.95 -12.88
C ASP A 201 2.68 -48.74 -13.61
N GLN A 202 3.00 -48.56 -14.89
CA GLN A 202 2.43 -47.48 -15.71
C GLN A 202 0.89 -47.56 -15.86
N ARG A 203 0.25 -48.61 -15.34
CA ARG A 203 -1.20 -48.73 -15.19
C ARG A 203 -1.74 -47.98 -13.96
N GLU A 204 -0.95 -47.73 -12.92
CA GLU A 204 -1.39 -47.03 -11.70
C GLU A 204 -1.27 -45.50 -11.83
N ILE A 205 -0.23 -44.98 -12.50
CA ILE A 205 -0.19 -43.56 -12.92
C ILE A 205 -1.38 -43.24 -13.86
N LYS A 206 -1.87 -44.24 -14.62
CA LYS A 206 -3.12 -44.12 -15.41
C LYS A 206 -4.40 -44.23 -14.57
N ALA A 207 -4.34 -44.71 -13.33
CA ALA A 207 -5.49 -44.82 -12.44
C ALA A 207 -5.84 -43.50 -11.75
N GLU A 208 -4.85 -42.64 -11.45
CA GLU A 208 -5.09 -41.28 -10.92
C GLU A 208 -5.73 -40.33 -11.97
N GLY A 209 -5.59 -40.64 -13.25
CA GLY A 209 -6.37 -40.01 -14.31
C GLY A 209 -5.86 -38.64 -14.77
N LEU A 210 -4.53 -38.50 -14.93
CA LEU A 210 -3.85 -37.37 -15.57
C LEU A 210 -3.58 -37.67 -17.06
N PRO A 211 -4.52 -37.36 -18.00
CA PRO A 211 -4.30 -37.61 -19.42
C PRO A 211 -3.39 -36.56 -20.05
N GLN A 212 -2.60 -36.95 -21.05
CA GLN A 212 -1.93 -35.99 -21.94
C GLN A 212 -2.99 -35.18 -22.72
N LEU A 213 -3.06 -33.87 -22.47
CA LEU A 213 -4.15 -33.03 -22.99
C LEU A 213 -4.03 -32.76 -24.49
N ARG A 214 -5.18 -32.81 -25.18
CA ARG A 214 -5.30 -32.44 -26.61
C ARG A 214 -5.98 -31.09 -26.75
N TYR A 215 -5.15 -30.05 -26.91
CA TYR A 215 -5.61 -28.68 -27.10
C TYR A 215 -6.18 -28.47 -28.51
N ASN A 216 -7.35 -27.82 -28.58
CA ASN A 216 -7.95 -27.36 -29.83
C ASN A 216 -7.56 -25.91 -30.06
N TYR A 217 -6.75 -25.65 -31.09
CA TYR A 217 -6.37 -24.31 -31.54
C TYR A 217 -7.53 -23.65 -32.32
N PRO A 218 -7.48 -22.35 -32.67
CA PRO A 218 -8.57 -21.69 -33.39
C PRO A 218 -8.92 -22.36 -34.73
N THR A 219 -7.91 -22.73 -35.51
CA THR A 219 -8.01 -23.36 -36.84
C THR A 219 -8.02 -24.89 -36.80
N GLU A 220 -7.34 -25.51 -35.83
CA GLU A 220 -7.09 -26.97 -35.80
C GLU A 220 -7.64 -27.65 -34.54
N LYS A 221 -8.30 -28.81 -34.70
CA LYS A 221 -9.04 -29.49 -33.62
C LYS A 221 -8.48 -30.90 -33.37
N HIS A 222 -7.46 -31.01 -32.52
CA HIS A 222 -6.83 -32.27 -32.14
C HIS A 222 -7.69 -33.21 -31.29
N ARG A 223 -8.74 -32.69 -30.64
CA ARG A 223 -9.60 -33.47 -29.74
C ARG A 223 -10.70 -34.21 -30.52
N PRO A 224 -10.89 -35.54 -30.33
CA PRO A 224 -11.95 -36.31 -30.98
C PRO A 224 -13.36 -35.77 -30.74
N GLY A 225 -14.23 -35.93 -31.73
CA GLY A 225 -15.66 -35.60 -31.61
C GLY A 225 -16.33 -36.28 -30.41
N ASN A 226 -17.28 -35.60 -29.80
CA ASN A 226 -18.03 -36.01 -28.59
C ASN A 226 -17.19 -36.27 -27.33
N SER A 227 -15.87 -36.03 -27.32
CA SER A 227 -15.03 -36.15 -26.12
C SER A 227 -14.92 -34.82 -25.35
N THR A 228 -14.96 -34.88 -24.01
CA THR A 228 -14.94 -33.70 -23.14
C THR A 228 -13.71 -33.68 -22.23
N GLN A 229 -13.02 -32.54 -22.19
CA GLN A 229 -12.02 -32.23 -21.17
C GLN A 229 -12.76 -31.65 -19.95
N ARG A 230 -12.57 -32.28 -18.79
CA ARG A 230 -13.22 -31.98 -17.51
C ARG A 230 -12.22 -32.30 -16.39
N PHE A 231 -12.31 -31.54 -15.30
CA PHE A 231 -11.36 -31.59 -14.20
C PHE A 231 -12.05 -31.84 -12.87
N ARG A 232 -11.27 -32.28 -11.88
CA ARG A 232 -11.64 -32.37 -10.47
C ARG A 232 -10.73 -31.40 -9.69
N PRO A 233 -11.25 -30.62 -8.72
CA PRO A 233 -10.41 -29.90 -7.77
C PRO A 233 -9.59 -30.88 -6.91
N GLY A 234 -8.39 -30.47 -6.51
CA GLY A 234 -7.43 -31.25 -5.72
C GLY A 234 -6.04 -30.61 -5.74
N PRO A 235 -5.05 -31.18 -5.03
CA PRO A 235 -3.65 -30.80 -5.15
C PRO A 235 -3.13 -31.01 -6.59
N ALA A 236 -1.99 -30.41 -6.95
CA ALA A 236 -1.35 -30.63 -8.26
C ALA A 236 -0.26 -31.69 -8.11
N PRO A 237 -0.46 -32.96 -8.57
CA PRO A 237 0.48 -34.03 -8.27
C PRO A 237 1.88 -33.71 -8.82
N VAL A 238 2.85 -33.69 -7.92
CA VAL A 238 4.26 -33.44 -8.25
C VAL A 238 4.79 -34.60 -9.10
N HIS A 239 5.48 -34.27 -10.17
CA HIS A 239 6.19 -35.24 -11.01
C HIS A 239 7.61 -35.48 -10.49
N LYS A 240 8.50 -34.48 -10.65
CA LYS A 240 9.90 -34.52 -10.20
C LYS A 240 10.31 -33.22 -9.50
N LEU A 241 11.42 -33.25 -8.77
CA LEU A 241 12.19 -32.04 -8.43
C LEU A 241 12.93 -31.58 -9.70
N GLY A 242 12.59 -30.39 -10.24
CA GLY A 242 13.19 -29.88 -11.48
C GLY A 242 14.36 -28.93 -11.26
N HIS A 243 14.21 -27.96 -10.34
CA HIS A 243 15.30 -27.06 -9.95
C HIS A 243 15.23 -26.64 -8.48
N PHE A 244 16.34 -26.10 -7.98
CA PHE A 244 16.40 -25.42 -6.68
C PHE A 244 17.21 -24.11 -6.80
N GLY A 245 16.91 -23.17 -5.91
CA GLY A 245 17.47 -21.82 -5.93
C GLY A 245 18.21 -21.47 -4.64
N LEU A 246 19.33 -20.77 -4.74
CA LEU A 246 20.06 -20.21 -3.59
C LEU A 246 20.30 -18.70 -3.72
N CYS A 247 20.29 -18.02 -2.59
CA CYS A 247 21.06 -16.79 -2.40
C CYS A 247 22.44 -17.18 -1.86
N VAL A 248 23.53 -16.59 -2.39
CA VAL A 248 24.93 -16.87 -2.00
C VAL A 248 25.71 -15.57 -1.78
N THR A 249 26.78 -15.59 -0.98
CA THR A 249 27.52 -14.37 -0.59
C THR A 249 28.63 -13.94 -1.55
N ASP A 250 29.18 -14.87 -2.35
CA ASP A 250 30.12 -14.57 -3.45
C ASP A 250 29.68 -15.33 -4.70
N PHE A 251 29.02 -14.64 -5.63
CA PHE A 251 28.53 -15.24 -6.86
C PHE A 251 29.68 -15.78 -7.73
N ALA A 252 30.82 -15.09 -7.77
CA ALA A 252 31.91 -15.43 -8.67
C ALA A 252 32.61 -16.73 -8.23
N ARG A 253 32.89 -16.88 -6.93
CA ARG A 253 33.50 -18.10 -6.38
C ARG A 253 32.54 -19.28 -6.41
N THR A 254 31.25 -19.07 -6.18
CA THR A 254 30.23 -20.13 -6.31
C THR A 254 30.10 -20.60 -7.76
N TYR A 255 30.03 -19.68 -8.72
CA TYR A 255 29.99 -19.99 -10.15
C TYR A 255 31.25 -20.71 -10.63
N GLU A 256 32.44 -20.26 -10.22
CA GLU A 256 33.70 -20.95 -10.51
C GLU A 256 33.69 -22.37 -9.94
N PHE A 257 33.33 -22.56 -8.67
CA PHE A 257 33.32 -23.88 -8.04
C PHE A 257 32.39 -24.86 -8.77
N PHE A 258 31.12 -24.50 -8.98
CA PHE A 258 30.15 -25.42 -9.58
C PHE A 258 30.43 -25.70 -11.07
N THR A 259 30.85 -24.69 -11.85
CA THR A 259 31.13 -24.88 -13.29
C THR A 259 32.53 -25.44 -13.59
N THR A 260 33.46 -25.47 -12.64
CA THR A 260 34.76 -26.16 -12.80
C THR A 260 34.77 -27.58 -12.23
N ARG A 261 34.05 -27.87 -11.14
CA ARG A 261 34.04 -29.20 -10.50
C ARG A 261 33.01 -30.15 -11.09
N PHE A 262 31.91 -29.63 -11.61
CA PHE A 262 30.82 -30.43 -12.19
C PHE A 262 30.56 -30.06 -13.65
N ASN A 263 29.76 -30.85 -14.35
CA ASN A 263 29.25 -30.55 -15.68
C ASN A 263 28.15 -29.45 -15.71
N PHE A 264 28.00 -28.63 -14.67
CA PHE A 264 27.11 -27.46 -14.75
C PHE A 264 27.60 -26.45 -15.80
N LYS A 265 26.66 -25.89 -16.56
CA LYS A 265 26.86 -24.88 -17.60
C LYS A 265 25.72 -23.87 -17.58
N ALA A 266 26.02 -22.60 -17.82
CA ALA A 266 25.02 -21.54 -17.79
C ALA A 266 24.13 -21.56 -19.04
N SER A 267 22.82 -21.46 -18.84
CA SER A 267 21.84 -21.08 -19.87
C SER A 267 21.67 -19.58 -19.91
N ASP A 268 21.51 -18.95 -18.73
CA ASP A 268 21.38 -17.51 -18.54
C ASP A 268 22.35 -16.97 -17.49
N LEU A 269 22.90 -15.77 -17.77
CA LEU A 269 23.66 -14.95 -16.84
C LEU A 269 23.04 -13.54 -16.76
N VAL A 270 22.55 -13.16 -15.58
CA VAL A 270 22.02 -11.82 -15.32
C VAL A 270 23.14 -10.95 -14.75
N HIS A 271 23.31 -9.74 -15.28
CA HIS A 271 24.40 -8.83 -14.92
C HIS A 271 23.91 -7.41 -14.55
N THR A 272 24.72 -6.69 -13.77
CA THR A 272 24.51 -5.27 -13.47
C THR A 272 24.81 -4.39 -14.68
N LYS A 273 24.53 -3.07 -14.60
CA LYS A 273 24.85 -2.11 -15.67
C LYS A 273 26.35 -1.97 -15.93
N GLU A 274 27.16 -2.30 -14.91
CA GLU A 274 28.61 -2.30 -14.90
C GLU A 274 29.19 -3.63 -15.43
N GLY A 275 28.33 -4.58 -15.84
CA GLY A 275 28.73 -5.86 -16.44
C GLY A 275 29.11 -6.96 -15.44
N LYS A 276 28.98 -6.73 -14.12
CA LYS A 276 29.16 -7.79 -13.11
C LYS A 276 28.00 -8.78 -13.20
N ASN A 277 28.28 -10.05 -13.47
CA ASN A 277 27.28 -11.12 -13.31
C ASN A 277 26.90 -11.26 -11.82
N ILE A 278 25.60 -11.38 -11.54
CA ILE A 278 25.05 -11.49 -10.18
C ILE A 278 23.99 -12.59 -10.03
N THR A 279 23.47 -13.15 -11.13
CA THR A 279 22.57 -14.32 -11.12
C THR A 279 22.94 -15.26 -12.26
N VAL A 280 22.77 -16.57 -12.06
CA VAL A 280 22.96 -17.60 -13.09
C VAL A 280 21.88 -18.67 -13.01
N PHE A 281 21.47 -19.17 -14.16
CA PHE A 281 20.65 -20.38 -14.31
C PHE A 281 21.51 -21.46 -14.99
N LEU A 282 21.70 -22.62 -14.34
CA LEU A 282 22.61 -23.68 -14.76
C LEU A 282 21.85 -24.94 -15.19
N HIS A 283 22.11 -25.41 -16.41
CA HIS A 283 21.76 -26.75 -16.88
C HIS A 283 22.93 -27.73 -16.64
N LEU A 284 22.67 -29.03 -16.80
CA LEU A 284 23.68 -30.08 -16.83
C LEU A 284 24.19 -30.28 -18.26
N ASP A 285 25.46 -30.01 -18.54
CA ASP A 285 26.04 -30.30 -19.84
C ASP A 285 26.16 -31.82 -20.02
N ARG A 286 25.36 -32.33 -20.96
CA ARG A 286 25.26 -33.75 -21.34
C ARG A 286 25.51 -33.95 -22.84
N GLY A 287 26.17 -33.00 -23.50
CA GLY A 287 26.36 -33.05 -24.95
C GLY A 287 25.03 -32.88 -25.68
N ARG A 288 24.58 -33.92 -26.39
CA ARG A 288 23.36 -33.92 -27.22
C ARG A 288 22.09 -34.44 -26.53
N GLU A 289 22.20 -34.84 -25.28
CA GLU A 289 21.04 -35.15 -24.44
C GLU A 289 20.33 -33.84 -24.05
N LEU A 290 19.02 -33.75 -24.33
CA LEU A 290 18.20 -32.59 -23.97
C LEU A 290 17.91 -32.63 -22.47
N VAL A 291 18.29 -31.57 -21.76
CA VAL A 291 18.09 -31.39 -20.31
C VAL A 291 17.18 -30.20 -20.02
N ASP A 292 16.65 -30.12 -18.80
CA ASP A 292 15.90 -28.95 -18.33
C ASP A 292 16.73 -27.66 -18.49
N HIS A 293 16.10 -26.55 -18.90
CA HIS A 293 16.77 -25.24 -19.07
C HIS A 293 17.64 -24.85 -17.87
N HIS A 294 17.22 -25.22 -16.66
CA HIS A 294 18.12 -25.24 -15.51
C HIS A 294 17.66 -26.28 -14.49
N SER A 295 18.61 -26.78 -13.70
CA SER A 295 18.37 -27.59 -12.50
C SER A 295 18.91 -26.94 -11.23
N PHE A 296 19.70 -25.87 -11.36
CA PHE A 296 20.23 -25.08 -10.26
C PHE A 296 20.34 -23.61 -10.69
N PHE A 297 19.85 -22.68 -9.88
CA PHE A 297 20.14 -21.26 -10.07
C PHE A 297 20.57 -20.62 -8.75
N PHE A 298 21.32 -19.52 -8.83
CA PHE A 298 21.62 -18.72 -7.66
C PHE A 298 21.93 -17.26 -7.98
N PHE A 299 21.78 -16.40 -6.97
CA PHE A 299 22.07 -14.97 -7.05
C PHE A 299 22.90 -14.47 -5.86
N GLU A 300 23.61 -13.35 -6.05
CA GLU A 300 24.42 -12.72 -5.02
C GLU A 300 23.57 -11.93 -4.00
N GLY A 301 23.82 -12.12 -2.71
CA GLY A 301 23.16 -11.37 -1.63
C GLY A 301 23.95 -11.35 -0.31
N PRO A 302 23.50 -10.57 0.68
CA PRO A 302 24.28 -10.26 1.89
C PRO A 302 24.39 -11.41 2.90
N LYS A 303 23.61 -12.48 2.74
CA LYS A 303 23.68 -13.73 3.52
C LYS A 303 23.08 -14.86 2.69
N TRP A 304 23.70 -16.04 2.71
CA TRP A 304 23.10 -17.21 2.06
C TRP A 304 21.78 -17.62 2.70
N HIS A 305 20.89 -18.16 1.86
CA HIS A 305 19.66 -18.86 2.22
C HIS A 305 19.14 -19.62 1.00
N VAL A 306 18.26 -20.61 1.20
CA VAL A 306 17.51 -21.20 0.08
C VAL A 306 16.53 -20.16 -0.46
N HIS A 307 16.50 -19.98 -1.78
CA HIS A 307 15.50 -19.13 -2.43
C HIS A 307 14.19 -19.89 -2.59
N HIS A 308 14.23 -21.09 -3.19
CA HIS A 308 13.09 -22.01 -3.28
C HIS A 308 13.54 -23.42 -3.72
N SER A 309 12.65 -24.41 -3.58
CA SER A 309 12.73 -25.69 -4.30
C SER A 309 11.54 -25.82 -5.26
N SER A 310 11.77 -26.35 -6.47
CA SER A 310 10.81 -26.29 -7.58
C SER A 310 10.47 -27.67 -8.14
N PHE A 311 9.18 -27.92 -8.28
CA PHE A 311 8.62 -29.22 -8.57
C PHE A 311 7.82 -29.16 -9.87
N GLU A 312 8.12 -30.05 -10.80
CA GLU A 312 7.35 -30.16 -12.04
C GLU A 312 5.97 -30.75 -11.73
N THR A 313 4.93 -30.29 -12.42
CA THR A 313 3.58 -30.87 -12.36
C THR A 313 3.12 -31.26 -13.78
N HIS A 314 2.06 -32.07 -13.88
CA HIS A 314 1.68 -32.74 -15.14
C HIS A 314 1.33 -31.78 -16.30
N ASP A 315 0.54 -30.74 -16.06
CA ASP A 315 0.22 -29.70 -17.05
C ASP A 315 -0.33 -28.41 -16.42
N PHE A 316 -0.48 -27.36 -17.23
CA PHE A 316 -0.97 -26.05 -16.81
C PHE A 316 -2.40 -26.06 -16.23
N ASP A 317 -3.30 -26.90 -16.76
CA ASP A 317 -4.65 -27.01 -16.21
C ASP A 317 -4.58 -27.62 -14.80
N THR A 318 -3.69 -28.61 -14.58
CA THR A 318 -3.39 -29.26 -13.29
C THR A 318 -2.73 -28.31 -12.28
N GLN A 319 -1.68 -27.59 -12.69
CA GLN A 319 -1.02 -26.56 -11.87
C GLN A 319 -2.01 -25.50 -11.40
N LEU A 320 -2.88 -25.01 -12.29
CA LEU A 320 -3.89 -24.01 -11.96
C LEU A 320 -4.96 -24.54 -11.00
N LEU A 321 -5.29 -25.84 -11.06
CA LEU A 321 -6.20 -26.48 -10.11
C LEU A 321 -5.57 -26.60 -8.70
N GLY A 322 -4.31 -27.04 -8.61
CA GLY A 322 -3.56 -27.04 -7.34
C GLY A 322 -3.40 -25.64 -6.75
N HIS A 323 -3.15 -24.63 -7.60
CA HIS A 323 -3.12 -23.22 -7.18
C HIS A 323 -4.46 -22.79 -6.55
N HIS A 324 -5.58 -23.19 -7.13
CA HIS A 324 -6.90 -22.90 -6.58
C HIS A 324 -7.18 -23.69 -5.30
N TRP A 325 -6.82 -24.97 -5.23
CA TRP A 325 -6.94 -25.82 -4.03
C TRP A 325 -6.20 -25.24 -2.83
N LEU A 326 -4.92 -24.89 -3.00
CA LEU A 326 -4.10 -24.27 -1.96
C LEU A 326 -4.66 -22.90 -1.51
N ARG A 327 -5.26 -22.12 -2.43
CA ARG A 327 -5.96 -20.87 -2.07
C ARG A 327 -7.26 -21.11 -1.29
N GLU A 328 -8.04 -22.12 -1.65
CA GLU A 328 -9.29 -22.47 -0.95
C GLU A 328 -9.03 -22.99 0.46
N LYS A 329 -7.93 -23.73 0.67
CA LYS A 329 -7.44 -24.13 2.00
C LYS A 329 -6.75 -23.00 2.79
N GLY A 330 -6.57 -21.83 2.19
CA GLY A 330 -6.07 -20.63 2.87
C GLY A 330 -4.56 -20.59 3.08
N TYR A 331 -3.79 -21.41 2.37
CA TYR A 331 -2.32 -21.36 2.42
C TYR A 331 -1.78 -20.03 1.90
N LYS A 332 -0.56 -19.68 2.32
CA LYS A 332 0.04 -18.38 2.05
C LYS A 332 0.74 -18.37 0.69
N ASN A 333 -0.02 -18.01 -0.36
CA ASN A 333 0.54 -17.79 -1.69
C ASN A 333 1.63 -16.71 -1.65
N CYS A 334 2.81 -17.01 -2.20
CA CYS A 334 3.93 -16.07 -2.33
C CYS A 334 3.80 -15.24 -3.61
N TRP A 335 3.46 -15.90 -4.73
CA TRP A 335 3.22 -15.27 -6.02
C TRP A 335 2.15 -16.05 -6.79
N GLY A 336 1.31 -15.34 -7.55
CA GLY A 336 0.29 -15.97 -8.40
C GLY A 336 0.88 -16.72 -9.59
N VAL A 337 0.04 -17.39 -10.38
CA VAL A 337 0.49 -18.07 -11.61
C VAL A 337 1.11 -17.06 -12.59
N GLY A 338 2.32 -17.35 -13.08
CA GLY A 338 3.13 -16.49 -13.96
C GLY A 338 3.97 -17.31 -14.95
N ARG A 339 4.78 -16.65 -15.79
CA ARG A 339 5.77 -17.31 -16.65
C ARG A 339 7.14 -16.64 -16.55
N HIS A 340 8.21 -17.43 -16.43
CA HIS A 340 9.59 -16.96 -16.50
C HIS A 340 9.95 -16.59 -17.94
N ILE A 341 10.75 -15.55 -18.15
CA ILE A 341 11.31 -15.28 -19.50
C ILE A 341 12.44 -16.27 -19.81
N MET A 342 13.23 -16.61 -18.79
CA MET A 342 14.36 -17.53 -18.87
C MET A 342 13.83 -18.95 -18.70
N GLY A 343 14.06 -19.82 -19.69
CA GLY A 343 13.57 -21.20 -19.70
C GLY A 343 12.06 -21.38 -19.81
N SER A 344 11.30 -20.33 -20.15
CA SER A 344 9.86 -20.32 -20.46
C SER A 344 8.88 -20.94 -19.46
N GLN A 345 9.31 -21.50 -18.33
CA GLN A 345 8.49 -22.22 -17.35
C GLN A 345 7.28 -21.38 -16.87
N ILE A 346 6.08 -21.97 -16.87
CA ILE A 346 4.92 -21.42 -16.14
C ILE A 346 5.06 -21.82 -14.68
N PHE A 347 4.96 -20.87 -13.75
CA PHE A 347 5.22 -21.08 -12.33
C PHE A 347 4.07 -20.62 -11.43
N ASP A 348 4.00 -21.14 -10.20
CA ASP A 348 3.36 -20.47 -9.07
C ASP A 348 4.11 -20.74 -7.75
N TYR A 349 4.19 -19.73 -6.86
CA TYR A 349 5.03 -19.78 -5.66
C TYR A 349 4.20 -19.78 -4.37
N TRP A 350 4.58 -20.62 -3.42
CA TRP A 350 3.92 -20.78 -2.11
C TRP A 350 4.91 -20.66 -0.96
N PHE A 351 4.46 -20.09 0.16
CA PHE A 351 5.14 -20.28 1.43
C PHE A 351 4.59 -21.54 2.11
N ASP A 352 5.49 -22.42 2.54
CA ASP A 352 5.15 -23.49 3.48
C ASP A 352 4.91 -22.93 4.90
N PRO A 353 4.48 -23.76 5.87
CA PRO A 353 4.27 -23.32 7.25
C PRO A 353 5.53 -22.86 8.00
N SER A 354 6.72 -23.31 7.58
CA SER A 354 8.02 -22.87 8.09
C SER A 354 8.47 -21.53 7.50
N GLY A 355 7.85 -21.08 6.41
CA GLY A 355 8.20 -19.86 5.68
C GLY A 355 9.20 -20.07 4.54
N PHE A 356 9.55 -21.31 4.19
CA PHE A 356 10.29 -21.62 2.96
C PHE A 356 9.40 -21.41 1.74
N VAL A 357 10.02 -21.10 0.60
CA VAL A 357 9.31 -21.00 -0.68
C VAL A 357 9.42 -22.33 -1.44
N VAL A 358 8.29 -22.82 -1.91
CA VAL A 358 8.20 -23.90 -2.90
C VAL A 358 7.46 -23.41 -4.15
N GLU A 359 7.77 -24.01 -5.30
CA GLU A 359 7.25 -23.66 -6.61
C GLU A 359 6.68 -24.91 -7.30
N HIS A 360 5.50 -24.82 -7.90
CA HIS A 360 5.18 -25.74 -9.00
C HIS A 360 5.58 -25.07 -10.30
N TYR A 361 6.15 -25.83 -11.24
CA TYR A 361 6.30 -25.38 -12.62
C TYR A 361 5.77 -26.40 -13.63
N VAL A 362 5.51 -25.92 -14.85
CA VAL A 362 5.26 -26.71 -16.06
C VAL A 362 5.84 -26.00 -17.29
N ASP A 363 5.89 -26.67 -18.45
CA ASP A 363 6.14 -26.05 -19.76
C ASP A 363 7.48 -25.27 -19.82
N GLY A 364 8.55 -25.90 -19.30
CA GLY A 364 9.91 -25.38 -19.36
C GLY A 364 10.64 -25.76 -20.64
N ASP A 365 11.55 -24.89 -21.08
CA ASP A 365 12.43 -25.16 -22.22
C ASP A 365 13.42 -26.29 -21.93
N LEU A 366 13.83 -27.01 -22.99
CA LEU A 366 14.92 -27.99 -22.97
C LEU A 366 16.13 -27.48 -23.76
N VAL A 367 17.33 -27.80 -23.31
CA VAL A 367 18.61 -27.30 -23.85
C VAL A 367 19.63 -28.42 -24.08
N ASP A 368 20.57 -28.23 -25.01
CA ASP A 368 21.70 -29.13 -25.29
C ASP A 368 23.04 -28.36 -25.34
N GLU A 369 24.13 -29.04 -25.74
CA GLU A 369 25.46 -28.43 -25.88
C GLU A 369 25.48 -27.15 -26.74
N THR A 370 24.56 -27.00 -27.70
CA THR A 370 24.50 -25.85 -28.62
C THR A 370 23.71 -24.66 -28.11
N HIS A 371 23.04 -24.77 -26.95
CA HIS A 371 22.37 -23.61 -26.36
C HIS A 371 23.42 -22.55 -25.98
N PRO A 372 23.31 -21.31 -26.51
CA PRO A 372 24.26 -20.25 -26.21
C PRO A 372 24.04 -19.75 -24.78
N VAL A 373 25.12 -19.30 -24.11
CA VAL A 373 24.98 -18.65 -22.80
C VAL A 373 24.35 -17.26 -22.99
N ASN A 374 23.05 -17.16 -22.72
CA ASN A 374 22.31 -15.91 -22.80
C ASN A 374 22.78 -14.96 -21.70
N ARG A 375 22.75 -13.65 -22.00
CA ARG A 375 23.19 -12.61 -21.06
C ARG A 375 22.18 -11.47 -21.05
N SER A 376 21.67 -11.16 -19.88
CA SER A 376 20.59 -10.20 -19.67
C SER A 376 20.98 -9.16 -18.62
N LEU A 377 20.49 -7.93 -18.79
CA LEU A 377 20.59 -6.93 -17.76
C LEU A 377 19.65 -7.28 -16.60
N ALA A 378 20.07 -7.01 -15.36
CA ALA A 378 19.20 -7.07 -14.19
C ALA A 378 18.06 -6.04 -14.33
N SER A 379 16.88 -6.50 -14.75
CA SER A 379 15.67 -5.69 -14.88
C SER A 379 14.47 -6.38 -14.23
N PRO A 380 13.49 -5.63 -13.65
CA PRO A 380 12.20 -6.18 -13.24
C PRO A 380 11.42 -6.85 -14.37
N ASP A 381 11.76 -6.59 -15.64
CA ASP A 381 11.09 -7.16 -16.81
C ASP A 381 11.29 -8.67 -16.97
N ASN A 382 12.33 -9.25 -16.35
CA ASN A 382 12.74 -10.66 -16.52
C ASN A 382 11.70 -11.69 -16.04
N LEU A 383 10.59 -11.24 -15.42
CA LEU A 383 9.47 -12.05 -14.92
C LEU A 383 8.15 -11.63 -15.59
N HIS A 384 7.61 -12.47 -16.47
CA HIS A 384 6.31 -12.23 -17.10
C HIS A 384 5.15 -12.70 -16.23
N VAL A 385 4.77 -11.87 -15.26
CA VAL A 385 3.57 -12.09 -14.44
C VAL A 385 2.33 -12.18 -15.32
N TRP A 386 1.68 -13.35 -15.36
CA TRP A 386 0.41 -13.58 -16.05
C TRP A 386 -0.78 -13.02 -15.27
N GLY A 387 -0.68 -11.74 -14.88
CA GLY A 387 -1.77 -10.96 -14.32
C GLY A 387 -2.90 -10.83 -15.34
N ARG A 388 -3.83 -11.79 -15.33
CA ARG A 388 -4.95 -11.83 -16.28
C ARG A 388 -5.69 -10.49 -16.28
N ARG A 389 -5.83 -9.92 -17.48
CA ARG A 389 -6.93 -8.99 -17.77
C ARG A 389 -8.22 -9.77 -17.61
N GLU A 390 -9.01 -9.48 -16.58
CA GLU A 390 -10.33 -10.06 -16.43
C GLU A 390 -11.17 -9.70 -17.68
N LYS A 391 -11.82 -10.71 -18.30
CA LYS A 391 -12.67 -10.49 -19.46
C LYS A 391 -13.92 -9.72 -19.01
N GLY A 392 -14.30 -8.70 -19.78
CA GLY A 392 -15.46 -7.86 -19.47
C GLY A 392 -15.17 -6.64 -18.60
N LEU A 393 -13.93 -6.36 -18.16
CA LEU A 393 -13.64 -5.07 -17.50
C LEU A 393 -14.05 -3.87 -18.39
N PRO A 394 -14.46 -2.73 -17.80
CA PRO A 394 -14.72 -1.48 -18.52
C PRO A 394 -13.56 -1.02 -19.42
N PRO A 395 -13.82 -0.12 -20.40
CA PRO A 395 -12.79 0.51 -21.24
C PRO A 395 -11.63 1.07 -20.41
N ARG A 396 -10.44 1.24 -21.00
CA ARG A 396 -9.24 1.63 -20.23
C ARG A 396 -8.14 2.29 -21.09
N PRO A 397 -7.31 3.16 -20.49
CA PRO A 397 -6.04 3.55 -21.08
C PRO A 397 -5.07 2.35 -21.23
N PRO A 398 -4.16 2.38 -22.23
CA PRO A 398 -3.15 1.34 -22.42
C PRO A 398 -2.30 1.11 -21.18
N THR A 399 -2.05 -0.16 -20.85
CA THR A 399 -1.29 -0.60 -19.66
C THR A 399 0.09 -1.11 -20.03
N LEU A 400 1.12 -0.77 -19.26
CA LEU A 400 2.40 -1.48 -19.32
C LEU A 400 2.32 -2.81 -18.54
N PRO A 401 3.11 -3.84 -18.91
CA PRO A 401 3.34 -5.02 -18.07
C PRO A 401 3.83 -4.62 -16.68
N VAL A 402 3.49 -5.41 -15.66
CA VAL A 402 3.77 -5.20 -14.22
C VAL A 402 3.18 -3.90 -13.64
N LEU A 403 3.50 -2.73 -14.19
CA LEU A 403 3.12 -1.40 -13.69
C LEU A 403 1.64 -1.04 -13.90
N GLY A 404 0.98 -1.63 -14.90
CA GLY A 404 -0.37 -1.23 -15.29
C GLY A 404 -0.41 0.22 -15.80
N ASN A 405 -1.26 1.05 -15.19
CA ASN A 405 -1.43 2.46 -15.50
C ASN A 405 -0.69 3.41 -14.53
N LEU A 406 0.06 2.90 -13.53
CA LEU A 406 0.72 3.75 -12.52
C LEU A 406 1.62 4.83 -13.15
N HIS A 407 2.33 4.49 -14.22
CA HIS A 407 3.19 5.41 -14.99
C HIS A 407 2.44 6.56 -15.70
N GLN A 408 1.10 6.55 -15.71
CA GLN A 408 0.25 7.56 -16.36
C GLN A 408 -0.60 8.36 -15.37
N ILE A 409 -0.62 7.95 -14.09
CA ILE A 409 -1.35 8.65 -13.04
C ILE A 409 -0.38 9.69 -12.46
N PRO A 410 -0.65 11.00 -12.59
CA PRO A 410 0.23 12.02 -12.05
C PRO A 410 0.18 11.99 -10.52
N THR A 411 1.31 12.28 -9.87
CA THR A 411 1.42 12.33 -8.40
C THR A 411 0.64 13.48 -7.77
N LYS A 412 0.30 14.50 -8.56
CA LYS A 412 -0.55 15.64 -8.22
C LYS A 412 -1.71 15.73 -9.23
N GLY A 413 -2.83 16.33 -8.85
CA GLY A 413 -3.93 16.63 -9.80
C GLY A 413 -4.60 15.41 -10.45
N ALA A 414 -4.49 14.20 -9.89
CA ALA A 414 -5.00 12.96 -10.51
C ALA A 414 -6.49 12.99 -10.90
N TYR A 415 -7.30 13.81 -10.21
CA TYR A 415 -8.71 14.03 -10.54
C TYR A 415 -8.93 14.71 -11.91
N LEU A 416 -8.00 15.57 -12.34
CA LEU A 416 -8.02 16.18 -13.68
C LEU A 416 -7.74 15.13 -14.74
N LYS A 417 -6.70 14.30 -14.54
CA LYS A 417 -6.37 13.18 -15.46
C LYS A 417 -7.49 12.15 -15.53
N PHE A 418 -8.17 11.90 -14.42
CA PHE A 418 -9.34 11.02 -14.41
C PHE A 418 -10.56 11.63 -15.13
N THR A 419 -10.69 12.96 -15.12
CA THR A 419 -11.73 13.69 -15.86
C THR A 419 -11.41 13.76 -17.36
N GLU A 420 -10.14 13.90 -17.74
CA GLU A 420 -9.68 13.71 -19.12
C GLU A 420 -10.02 12.30 -19.62
N TRP A 421 -9.67 11.27 -18.86
CA TRP A 421 -9.97 9.88 -19.22
C TRP A 421 -11.47 9.56 -19.25
N ALA A 422 -12.30 10.19 -18.42
CA ALA A 422 -13.75 10.06 -18.53
C ALA A 422 -14.28 10.58 -19.89
N ARG A 423 -13.67 11.63 -20.45
CA ARG A 423 -13.99 12.13 -21.80
C ARG A 423 -13.50 11.20 -22.92
N THR A 424 -12.44 10.43 -22.69
CA THR A 424 -11.87 9.47 -23.68
C THR A 424 -12.53 8.09 -23.65
N TYR A 425 -12.84 7.57 -22.47
CA TYR A 425 -13.26 6.17 -22.24
C TYR A 425 -14.71 6.04 -21.77
N GLY A 426 -15.40 7.16 -21.54
CA GLY A 426 -16.75 7.21 -20.98
C GLY A 426 -16.76 7.28 -19.45
N GLY A 427 -17.95 7.51 -18.88
CA GLY A 427 -18.15 7.72 -17.43
C GLY A 427 -17.91 6.48 -16.54
N ILE A 428 -17.50 5.34 -17.09
CA ILE A 428 -16.93 4.20 -16.37
C ILE A 428 -15.75 3.63 -17.15
N TYR A 429 -14.58 3.60 -16.52
CA TYR A 429 -13.37 3.02 -17.11
C TYR A 429 -12.52 2.32 -16.03
N SER A 430 -11.72 1.35 -16.44
CA SER A 430 -10.85 0.56 -15.57
C SER A 430 -9.39 1.00 -15.65
N LEU A 431 -8.65 0.76 -14.56
CA LEU A 431 -7.22 0.95 -14.43
C LEU A 431 -6.61 -0.30 -13.79
N LYS A 432 -5.37 -0.64 -14.14
CA LYS A 432 -4.56 -1.58 -13.36
C LYS A 432 -3.53 -0.81 -12.53
N LEU A 433 -3.52 -1.06 -11.22
CA LEU A 433 -2.58 -0.50 -10.25
C LEU A 433 -1.70 -1.66 -9.82
N GLY A 434 -0.55 -1.82 -10.48
CA GLY A 434 0.18 -3.09 -10.44
C GLY A 434 -0.70 -4.24 -10.95
N THR A 435 -0.85 -5.29 -10.14
CA THR A 435 -1.78 -6.41 -10.39
C THR A 435 -3.26 -6.07 -10.12
N GLY A 436 -3.51 -5.12 -9.21
CA GLY A 436 -4.84 -4.78 -8.71
C GLY A 436 -5.72 -4.03 -9.72
N THR A 437 -7.03 -4.26 -9.68
CA THR A 437 -8.03 -3.56 -10.50
C THR A 437 -8.57 -2.34 -9.75
N ALA A 438 -8.62 -1.20 -10.43
CA ALA A 438 -9.44 -0.05 -10.03
C ALA A 438 -10.44 0.31 -11.14
N ILE A 439 -11.56 0.90 -10.78
CA ILE A 439 -12.56 1.45 -11.69
C ILE A 439 -12.91 2.86 -11.23
N VAL A 440 -12.91 3.80 -12.16
CA VAL A 440 -13.29 5.19 -11.90
C VAL A 440 -14.70 5.43 -12.45
N LEU A 441 -15.55 6.02 -11.62
CA LEU A 441 -16.92 6.39 -11.91
C LEU A 441 -17.01 7.92 -12.06
N THR A 442 -17.33 8.39 -13.26
CA THR A 442 -17.61 9.79 -13.59
C THR A 442 -18.99 9.91 -14.27
N ASP A 443 -19.92 9.02 -13.90
CA ASP A 443 -21.32 9.02 -14.38
C ASP A 443 -22.28 9.00 -13.17
N ARG A 444 -23.29 9.88 -13.21
CA ARG A 444 -24.23 10.09 -12.11
C ARG A 444 -25.11 8.88 -11.82
N ALA A 445 -25.58 8.20 -12.88
CA ALA A 445 -26.43 7.03 -12.79
C ALA A 445 -25.64 5.79 -12.33
N LEU A 446 -24.41 5.60 -12.79
CA LEU A 446 -23.55 4.50 -12.36
C LEU A 446 -23.08 4.64 -10.91
N VAL A 447 -22.82 5.86 -10.43
CA VAL A 447 -22.58 6.10 -8.99
C VAL A 447 -23.82 5.76 -8.17
N LYS A 448 -25.02 6.14 -8.63
CA LYS A 448 -26.30 5.83 -7.96
C LYS A 448 -26.60 4.32 -7.96
N GLU A 449 -26.34 3.63 -9.06
CA GLU A 449 -26.60 2.20 -9.20
C GLU A 449 -25.61 1.34 -8.40
N LEU A 450 -24.31 1.60 -8.53
CA LEU A 450 -23.28 0.82 -7.83
C LEU A 450 -23.18 1.21 -6.35
N ILE A 451 -22.89 2.47 -6.05
CA ILE A 451 -22.43 2.85 -4.70
C ILE A 451 -23.60 3.12 -3.74
N ASP A 452 -24.75 3.61 -4.23
CA ASP A 452 -25.95 3.79 -3.41
C ASP A 452 -26.83 2.52 -3.37
N ARG A 453 -27.41 2.11 -4.51
CA ARG A 453 -28.38 1.00 -4.57
C ARG A 453 -27.72 -0.34 -4.20
N ARG A 454 -26.57 -0.68 -4.79
CA ARG A 454 -25.79 -1.89 -4.45
C ARG A 454 -24.80 -1.67 -3.30
N SER A 455 -25.06 -0.69 -2.42
CA SER A 455 -24.16 -0.30 -1.32
C SER A 455 -23.70 -1.43 -0.40
N SER A 456 -24.41 -2.56 -0.30
CA SER A 456 -23.93 -3.76 0.41
C SER A 456 -22.63 -4.31 -0.18
N LYS A 457 -22.52 -4.36 -1.52
CA LYS A 457 -21.32 -4.81 -2.24
C LYS A 457 -20.18 -3.79 -2.18
N TYR A 458 -20.51 -2.50 -2.20
CA TYR A 458 -19.54 -1.41 -2.41
C TYR A 458 -19.25 -0.56 -1.16
N SER A 459 -19.39 -1.11 0.05
CA SER A 459 -19.09 -0.38 1.31
C SER A 459 -17.72 -0.67 1.92
N ASN A 460 -16.93 -1.59 1.36
CA ASN A 460 -15.56 -1.85 1.81
C ASN A 460 -14.60 -0.71 1.42
N ARG A 461 -13.40 -0.73 1.99
CA ARG A 461 -12.26 0.10 1.55
C ARG A 461 -11.21 -0.80 0.89
N PRO A 462 -10.33 -0.26 0.03
CA PRO A 462 -9.12 -0.99 -0.36
C PRO A 462 -8.29 -1.34 0.88
N THR A 463 -7.63 -2.49 0.87
CA THR A 463 -6.67 -2.84 1.94
C THR A 463 -5.44 -1.95 1.80
N SER A 464 -5.04 -1.29 2.89
CA SER A 464 -3.81 -0.50 2.96
C SER A 464 -3.08 -0.78 4.28
N PHE A 465 -1.87 -1.30 4.19
CA PHE A 465 -0.95 -1.46 5.32
C PHE A 465 -0.54 -0.11 5.88
N VAL A 466 -0.31 0.89 5.01
CA VAL A 466 0.10 2.25 5.42
C VAL A 466 -0.98 2.89 6.30
N ALA A 467 -2.22 2.92 5.83
CA ALA A 467 -3.33 3.46 6.60
C ALA A 467 -3.60 2.64 7.87
N HIS A 468 -3.46 1.31 7.84
CA HIS A 468 -3.63 0.47 9.02
C HIS A 468 -2.54 0.73 10.08
N THR A 469 -1.29 0.91 9.67
CA THR A 469 -0.15 1.24 10.54
C THR A 469 -0.36 2.57 11.26
N ILE A 470 -0.92 3.57 10.56
CA ILE A 470 -1.22 4.88 11.15
C ILE A 470 -2.37 4.79 12.15
N THR A 471 -3.44 4.05 11.82
CA THR A 471 -4.76 4.18 12.46
C THR A 471 -5.14 3.07 13.45
N GLY A 472 -4.31 2.04 13.62
CA GLY A 472 -4.65 0.86 14.43
C GLY A 472 -5.97 0.18 13.99
N GLY A 473 -6.36 0.37 12.72
CA GLY A 473 -7.62 -0.14 12.16
C GLY A 473 -8.93 0.45 12.73
N SER A 474 -8.89 1.43 13.64
CA SER A 474 -10.08 1.98 14.33
C SER A 474 -10.65 3.26 13.70
N HIS A 475 -10.01 3.79 12.65
CA HIS A 475 -10.39 5.06 12.02
C HIS A 475 -11.57 4.88 11.04
N LEU A 476 -12.70 5.53 11.33
CA LEU A 476 -14.01 5.31 10.68
C LEU A 476 -13.99 5.53 9.16
N LEU A 477 -13.06 6.35 8.67
CA LEU A 477 -12.86 6.65 7.26
C LEU A 477 -12.25 5.45 6.50
N ALA A 478 -11.22 4.84 7.07
CA ALA A 478 -10.35 3.84 6.44
C ALA A 478 -10.71 2.39 6.78
N MET A 479 -11.33 2.12 7.93
CA MET A 479 -11.67 0.76 8.35
C MET A 479 -12.70 0.08 7.43
N GLN A 480 -12.68 -1.25 7.36
CA GLN A 480 -13.58 -2.07 6.55
C GLN A 480 -15.05 -2.03 7.02
N TYR A 481 -16.00 -2.54 6.21
CA TYR A 481 -17.44 -2.54 6.54
C TYR A 481 -17.84 -3.62 7.57
N SER A 482 -17.21 -3.54 8.74
CA SER A 482 -17.38 -4.47 9.86
C SER A 482 -18.57 -4.12 10.76
N PRO A 483 -18.97 -5.01 11.70
CA PRO A 483 -19.90 -4.66 12.77
C PRO A 483 -19.43 -3.45 13.59
N LEU A 484 -18.13 -3.36 13.91
CA LEU A 484 -17.54 -2.22 14.63
C LEU A 484 -17.75 -0.90 13.87
N TRP A 485 -17.51 -0.88 12.55
CA TRP A 485 -17.78 0.32 11.74
C TRP A 485 -19.26 0.73 11.83
N ARG A 486 -20.19 -0.24 11.80
CA ARG A 486 -21.63 0.05 11.93
C ARG A 486 -21.98 0.61 13.31
N THR A 487 -21.41 0.08 14.38
CA THR A 487 -21.61 0.56 15.75
C THR A 487 -21.11 2.00 15.92
N MET A 488 -19.85 2.26 15.55
CA MET A 488 -19.27 3.61 15.61
C MET A 488 -20.05 4.59 14.71
N ARG A 489 -20.36 4.20 13.46
CA ARG A 489 -21.13 5.03 12.53
C ARG A 489 -22.53 5.35 13.05
N LYS A 490 -23.19 4.40 13.72
CA LYS A 490 -24.52 4.60 14.32
C LYS A 490 -24.45 5.63 15.46
N ALA A 491 -23.48 5.52 16.37
CA ALA A 491 -23.29 6.48 17.46
C ALA A 491 -23.10 7.91 16.92
N VAL A 492 -22.21 8.08 15.94
CA VAL A 492 -22.01 9.39 15.26
C VAL A 492 -23.31 9.89 14.61
N HIS A 493 -24.01 9.05 13.86
CA HIS A 493 -25.22 9.46 13.15
C HIS A 493 -26.36 9.87 14.12
N GLN A 494 -26.50 9.20 15.26
CA GLN A 494 -27.50 9.57 16.27
C GLN A 494 -27.21 10.94 16.90
N TYR A 495 -25.94 11.36 16.99
CA TYR A 495 -25.58 12.68 17.53
C TYR A 495 -25.69 13.81 16.49
N PHE A 496 -25.47 13.53 15.21
CA PHE A 496 -25.49 14.53 14.12
C PHE A 496 -26.68 14.40 13.14
N MET A 497 -27.73 13.66 13.51
CA MET A 497 -28.99 13.66 12.75
C MET A 497 -29.63 15.06 12.74
N GLU A 498 -30.32 15.39 11.65
CA GLU A 498 -30.99 16.68 11.40
C GLU A 498 -31.63 17.32 12.64
N SER A 499 -32.47 16.55 13.34
CA SER A 499 -33.24 17.03 14.48
C SER A 499 -32.42 17.33 15.74
N MET A 500 -31.17 16.84 15.85
CA MET A 500 -30.22 17.26 16.89
C MET A 500 -29.47 18.52 16.47
N VAL A 501 -29.12 18.65 15.18
CA VAL A 501 -28.48 19.85 14.64
C VAL A 501 -29.36 21.07 14.87
N GLU A 502 -30.64 20.98 14.53
CA GLU A 502 -31.57 22.10 14.64
C GLU A 502 -31.99 22.45 16.07
N LYS A 503 -32.06 21.47 16.98
CA LYS A 503 -32.48 21.69 18.38
C LYS A 503 -31.35 22.11 19.30
N SER A 504 -30.12 21.67 19.03
CA SER A 504 -29.00 21.80 19.96
C SER A 504 -27.79 22.48 19.33
N HIS A 505 -27.32 21.98 18.18
CA HIS A 505 -26.01 22.35 17.64
C HIS A 505 -26.03 23.74 16.98
N ILE A 506 -27.16 24.14 16.40
CA ILE A 506 -27.30 25.41 15.65
C ILE A 506 -26.96 26.65 16.50
N ARG A 507 -27.11 26.56 17.83
CA ARG A 507 -26.74 27.65 18.76
C ARG A 507 -25.25 27.93 18.74
N VAL A 508 -24.40 26.89 18.85
CA VAL A 508 -22.93 27.06 18.80
C VAL A 508 -22.45 27.32 17.37
N GLN A 509 -23.09 26.75 16.36
CA GLN A 509 -22.79 27.06 14.95
C GLN A 509 -23.01 28.54 14.62
N ASN A 510 -24.12 29.13 15.09
CA ASN A 510 -24.39 30.56 14.90
C ASN A 510 -23.40 31.44 15.69
N ALA A 511 -23.14 31.10 16.96
CA ALA A 511 -22.22 31.84 17.82
C ALA A 511 -20.78 31.87 17.27
N GLU A 512 -20.25 30.73 16.83
CA GLU A 512 -18.92 30.63 16.24
C GLU A 512 -18.81 31.36 14.88
N ALA A 513 -19.90 31.40 14.10
CA ALA A 513 -19.97 32.18 12.86
C ALA A 513 -19.98 33.69 13.13
N VAL A 514 -20.63 34.15 14.22
CA VAL A 514 -20.53 35.54 14.68
C VAL A 514 -19.12 35.86 15.18
N GLN A 515 -18.47 34.95 15.93
CA GLN A 515 -17.05 35.14 16.26
C GLN A 515 -16.18 35.22 15.00
N MET A 516 -16.45 34.43 13.95
CA MET A 516 -15.73 34.52 12.67
C MET A 516 -15.83 35.91 12.05
N LEU A 517 -17.01 36.53 12.04
CA LEU A 517 -17.15 37.92 11.61
C LEU A 517 -16.34 38.89 12.49
N ARG A 518 -16.42 38.73 13.82
CA ARG A 518 -15.65 39.56 14.77
C ARG A 518 -14.14 39.43 14.54
N ASP A 519 -13.64 38.24 14.22
CA ASP A 519 -12.22 37.98 13.96
C ASP A 519 -11.79 38.63 12.63
N PHE A 520 -12.58 38.51 11.56
CA PHE A 520 -12.39 39.26 10.31
C PHE A 520 -12.40 40.78 10.53
N CYS A 521 -13.27 41.31 11.40
CA CYS A 521 -13.35 42.75 11.71
C CYS A 521 -12.14 43.31 12.50
N LEU A 522 -11.31 42.45 13.10
CA LEU A 522 -10.14 42.87 13.89
C LEU A 522 -8.80 42.46 13.26
N ARG A 523 -8.77 41.33 12.54
CA ARG A 523 -7.59 40.74 11.92
C ARG A 523 -7.89 40.24 10.50
N PRO A 524 -8.27 41.11 9.55
CA PRO A 524 -8.54 40.70 8.17
C PRO A 524 -7.30 40.11 7.47
N ASP A 525 -6.09 40.39 7.98
CA ASP A 525 -4.85 39.74 7.56
C ASP A 525 -4.89 38.21 7.75
N GLN A 526 -5.46 37.74 8.86
CA GLN A 526 -5.58 36.31 9.21
C GLN A 526 -6.74 35.59 8.50
N HIS A 527 -7.21 36.08 7.34
CA HIS A 527 -8.35 35.53 6.60
C HIS A 527 -8.27 34.01 6.28
N MET A 528 -7.07 33.46 6.07
CA MET A 528 -6.85 32.02 5.85
C MET A 528 -7.06 31.16 7.12
N LEU A 529 -7.08 31.78 8.31
CA LEU A 529 -7.16 31.10 9.60
C LEU A 529 -8.55 31.17 10.26
N HIS A 530 -9.31 32.26 10.03
CA HIS A 530 -10.63 32.43 10.68
C HIS A 530 -11.64 31.33 10.31
N PRO A 531 -11.74 30.86 9.05
CA PRO A 531 -12.57 29.71 8.71
C PRO A 531 -12.08 28.41 9.37
N LYS A 532 -10.76 28.23 9.52
CA LYS A 532 -10.13 27.05 10.15
C LYS A 532 -10.42 26.98 11.66
N ARG A 533 -10.46 28.12 12.35
CA ARG A 533 -10.89 28.24 13.76
C ARG A 533 -12.40 28.08 13.91
N PHE A 534 -13.18 28.65 13.00
CA PHE A 534 -14.64 28.50 12.97
C PHE A 534 -15.08 27.03 12.94
N SER A 535 -14.58 26.26 11.97
CA SER A 535 -14.93 24.85 11.83
C SER A 535 -14.40 24.00 12.98
N ASN A 536 -13.15 24.23 13.39
CA ASN A 536 -12.53 23.52 14.52
C ASN A 536 -13.26 23.79 15.85
N SER A 537 -13.59 25.04 16.17
CA SER A 537 -14.29 25.37 17.43
C SER A 537 -15.69 24.73 17.50
N ILE A 538 -16.43 24.70 16.39
CA ILE A 538 -17.73 24.02 16.32
C ILE A 538 -17.56 22.52 16.60
N ILE A 539 -16.67 21.82 15.89
CA ILE A 539 -16.56 20.38 16.06
C ILE A 539 -15.97 20.00 17.42
N MET A 540 -15.05 20.80 17.97
CA MET A 540 -14.55 20.62 19.34
C MET A 540 -15.67 20.81 20.38
N SER A 541 -16.52 21.83 20.20
CA SER A 541 -17.65 22.10 21.10
C SER A 541 -18.66 20.95 21.08
N LEU A 542 -18.97 20.41 19.90
CA LEU A 542 -19.94 19.33 19.73
C LEU A 542 -19.39 17.95 20.12
N VAL A 543 -18.11 17.66 19.85
CA VAL A 543 -17.53 16.33 20.11
C VAL A 543 -17.01 16.20 21.54
N TYR A 544 -16.33 17.24 22.04
CA TYR A 544 -15.61 17.21 23.31
C TYR A 544 -16.21 18.14 24.37
N GLY A 545 -17.07 19.10 24.03
CA GLY A 545 -17.56 20.13 24.96
C GLY A 545 -16.54 21.25 25.24
N ILE A 546 -15.55 21.41 24.36
CA ILE A 546 -14.41 22.33 24.52
C ILE A 546 -14.35 23.26 23.31
N ARG A 547 -14.09 24.55 23.49
CA ARG A 547 -13.98 25.53 22.40
C ARG A 547 -12.54 25.71 21.90
N THR A 548 -12.43 26.33 20.71
CA THR A 548 -11.19 26.81 20.13
C THR A 548 -11.25 28.33 20.08
N PRO A 549 -10.90 29.05 21.17
CA PRO A 549 -11.22 30.47 21.30
C PRO A 549 -10.41 31.40 20.39
N SER A 550 -9.24 30.98 19.88
CA SER A 550 -8.40 31.77 18.96
C SER A 550 -7.73 30.88 17.90
N VAL A 551 -7.12 31.49 16.89
CA VAL A 551 -6.40 30.75 15.82
C VAL A 551 -5.10 30.12 16.32
N GLU A 552 -4.56 30.60 17.45
CA GLU A 552 -3.36 30.13 18.13
C GLU A 552 -3.62 29.02 19.17
N THR A 553 -4.84 28.49 19.29
CA THR A 553 -5.16 27.44 20.28
C THR A 553 -4.49 26.09 19.92
N ILE A 554 -3.75 25.52 20.88
CA ILE A 554 -2.72 24.49 20.64
C ILE A 554 -3.19 23.18 19.98
N HIS A 555 -4.43 22.75 20.18
CA HIS A 555 -4.95 21.55 19.50
C HIS A 555 -5.26 21.81 18.03
N MET A 556 -5.55 23.05 17.64
CA MET A 556 -5.83 23.41 16.25
C MET A 556 -4.55 23.29 15.41
N SER A 557 -3.42 23.84 15.87
CA SER A 557 -2.16 23.71 15.15
C SER A 557 -1.70 22.25 15.08
N ARG A 558 -1.71 21.52 16.20
CA ARG A 558 -1.38 20.08 16.24
C ARG A 558 -2.25 19.24 15.30
N LEU A 559 -3.55 19.53 15.19
CA LEU A 559 -4.44 18.86 14.26
C LEU A 559 -4.03 19.09 12.80
N TYR A 560 -3.81 20.36 12.39
CA TYR A 560 -3.42 20.67 11.01
C TYR A 560 -2.01 20.14 10.68
N GLU A 561 -1.04 20.22 11.60
CA GLU A 561 0.30 19.65 11.45
C GLU A 561 0.26 18.10 11.28
N MET A 562 -0.58 17.42 12.08
CA MET A 562 -0.81 15.98 11.99
C MET A 562 -1.49 15.60 10.66
N MET A 563 -2.53 16.33 10.25
CA MET A 563 -3.25 16.08 9.00
C MET A 563 -2.38 16.31 7.76
N GLU A 564 -1.57 17.38 7.74
CA GLU A 564 -0.60 17.64 6.67
C GLU A 564 0.46 16.53 6.59
N SER A 565 0.98 16.10 7.75
CA SER A 565 1.93 14.98 7.84
C SER A 565 1.32 13.67 7.37
N TRP A 566 0.04 13.41 7.70
CA TRP A 566 -0.69 12.24 7.23
C TRP A 566 -0.92 12.27 5.70
N SER A 567 -1.35 13.42 5.13
CA SER A 567 -1.49 13.57 3.68
C SER A 567 -0.19 13.26 2.96
N LYS A 568 0.92 13.86 3.41
CA LYS A 568 2.25 13.61 2.85
C LYS A 568 2.67 12.13 2.91
N VAL A 569 2.26 11.37 3.92
CA VAL A 569 2.53 9.92 3.98
C VAL A 569 1.61 9.10 3.06
N MET A 570 0.39 9.55 2.80
CA MET A 570 -0.58 8.87 1.91
C MET A 570 -0.44 9.26 0.43
N GLU A 571 0.29 10.34 0.11
CA GLU A 571 0.47 10.85 -1.24
C GLU A 571 1.24 9.89 -2.17
N PRO A 572 0.76 9.66 -3.41
CA PRO A 572 1.46 8.83 -4.39
C PRO A 572 2.89 9.31 -4.68
N GLY A 573 3.88 8.47 -4.35
CA GLY A 573 5.31 8.74 -4.55
C GLY A 573 6.08 9.11 -3.27
N ASN A 574 5.40 9.65 -2.24
CA ASN A 574 6.06 9.97 -0.95
C ASN A 574 6.25 8.72 -0.06
N THR A 575 5.45 7.68 -0.31
CA THR A 575 5.58 6.34 0.29
C THR A 575 5.70 5.34 -0.87
N PRO A 576 6.62 4.35 -0.79
CA PRO A 576 6.73 3.31 -1.83
C PRO A 576 5.39 2.56 -1.97
N PRO A 577 5.04 2.08 -3.17
CA PRO A 577 3.74 1.43 -3.45
C PRO A 577 3.61 0.01 -2.87
N VAL A 578 3.84 -0.13 -1.56
CA VAL A 578 3.86 -1.39 -0.80
C VAL A 578 2.51 -2.09 -0.78
N ASP A 579 1.42 -1.32 -0.74
CA ASP A 579 0.04 -1.80 -0.83
C ASP A 579 -0.31 -2.40 -2.21
N ILE A 580 0.54 -2.16 -3.22
CA ILE A 580 0.43 -2.69 -4.58
C ILE A 580 1.45 -3.83 -4.80
N TYR A 581 2.66 -3.67 -4.28
CA TYR A 581 3.78 -4.59 -4.45
C TYR A 581 4.28 -5.09 -3.09
N GLY A 582 3.70 -6.19 -2.62
CA GLY A 582 4.00 -6.75 -1.31
C GLY A 582 5.48 -7.02 -1.04
N PHE A 583 6.29 -7.30 -2.08
CA PHE A 583 7.73 -7.53 -1.93
C PHE A 583 8.49 -6.29 -1.41
N LEU A 584 7.97 -5.07 -1.63
CA LEU A 584 8.55 -3.83 -1.11
C LEU A 584 8.51 -3.77 0.43
N HIS A 585 7.77 -4.65 1.11
CA HIS A 585 7.85 -4.78 2.57
C HIS A 585 9.15 -5.41 3.08
N TYR A 586 9.91 -6.13 2.24
CA TYR A 586 11.17 -6.77 2.63
C TYR A 586 12.41 -5.88 2.37
N ILE A 587 12.25 -4.80 1.60
CA ILE A 587 13.32 -3.84 1.32
C ILE A 587 13.55 -2.91 2.53
N PRO A 588 14.81 -2.64 2.94
CA PRO A 588 15.11 -1.72 4.04
C PRO A 588 14.50 -0.33 3.85
N GLN A 589 13.76 0.16 4.85
CA GLN A 589 13.01 1.43 4.73
C GLN A 589 13.90 2.67 4.51
N THR A 590 15.19 2.58 4.81
CA THR A 590 16.20 3.63 4.58
C THR A 590 16.33 3.99 3.09
N LEU A 591 16.11 3.03 2.19
CA LEU A 591 16.10 3.24 0.74
C LEU A 591 14.84 3.99 0.25
N PHE A 592 13.83 4.13 1.10
CA PHE A 592 12.53 4.72 0.81
C PHE A 592 12.16 5.84 1.81
N GLY A 593 13.16 6.62 2.23
CA GLY A 593 12.96 7.79 3.09
C GLY A 593 12.25 7.48 4.41
N ASN A 594 12.56 6.32 5.03
CA ASN A 594 12.03 5.86 6.31
C ASN A 594 10.50 5.96 6.43
N TRP A 595 9.77 5.56 5.38
CA TRP A 595 8.31 5.68 5.33
C TRP A 595 7.57 4.99 6.49
N ARG A 596 8.12 3.93 7.11
CA ARG A 596 7.50 3.30 8.28
C ARG A 596 7.67 4.16 9.51
N SER A 597 8.86 4.71 9.74
CA SER A 597 9.10 5.67 10.82
C SER A 597 8.17 6.88 10.67
N ARG A 598 8.05 7.47 9.47
CA ARG A 598 7.10 8.57 9.21
C ARG A 598 5.64 8.17 9.49
N ALA A 599 5.21 6.97 9.07
CA ALA A 599 3.86 6.47 9.38
C ALA A 599 3.65 6.21 10.89
N GLN A 600 4.69 5.77 11.61
CA GLN A 600 4.68 5.55 13.05
C GLN A 600 4.71 6.87 13.84
N GLU A 601 5.40 7.90 13.35
CA GLU A 601 5.42 9.27 13.89
C GLU A 601 4.02 9.91 13.79
N VAL A 602 3.39 9.83 12.62
CA VAL A 602 1.98 10.25 12.42
C VAL A 602 1.04 9.44 13.32
N SER A 603 1.23 8.13 13.44
CA SER A 603 0.45 7.30 14.36
C SER A 603 0.60 7.74 15.82
N ALA A 604 1.83 8.04 16.26
CA ALA A 604 2.12 8.41 17.63
C ALA A 604 1.45 9.74 18.00
N GLU A 605 1.54 10.79 17.16
CA GLU A 605 0.86 12.05 17.45
C GLU A 605 -0.66 11.94 17.32
N MET A 606 -1.19 11.16 16.35
CA MET A 606 -2.63 10.90 16.22
C MET A 606 -3.19 10.22 17.48
N ASN A 607 -2.58 9.13 17.93
CA ASN A 607 -3.00 8.45 19.16
C ASN A 607 -2.86 9.34 20.40
N LYS A 608 -1.79 10.12 20.49
CA LYS A 608 -1.53 11.07 21.60
C LYS A 608 -2.60 12.17 21.66
N LEU A 609 -2.79 12.92 20.57
CA LEU A 609 -3.76 14.01 20.47
C LEU A 609 -5.19 13.53 20.76
N TYR A 610 -5.57 12.37 20.20
CA TYR A 610 -6.91 11.82 20.42
C TYR A 610 -7.12 11.36 21.87
N ALA A 611 -6.15 10.63 22.46
CA ALA A 611 -6.26 10.14 23.83
C ALA A 611 -6.27 11.28 24.86
N GLU A 612 -5.42 12.29 24.67
CA GLU A 612 -5.35 13.51 25.47
C GLU A 612 -6.73 14.21 25.56
N TYR A 613 -7.41 14.36 24.41
CA TYR A 613 -8.73 14.99 24.38
C TYR A 613 -9.87 14.10 24.88
N LEU A 614 -9.73 12.76 24.86
CA LEU A 614 -10.62 11.87 25.59
C LEU A 614 -10.41 12.01 27.11
N ASP A 615 -9.18 12.18 27.58
CA ASP A 615 -8.87 12.35 29.00
C ASP A 615 -9.39 13.67 29.56
N ILE A 616 -9.31 14.77 28.82
CA ILE A 616 -9.94 16.05 29.23
C ILE A 616 -11.47 15.87 29.40
N VAL A 617 -12.14 15.13 28.51
CA VAL A 617 -13.57 14.77 28.66
C VAL A 617 -13.82 13.93 29.90
N LEU A 618 -12.96 12.94 30.20
CA LEU A 618 -13.10 12.09 31.38
C LEU A 618 -12.87 12.87 32.70
N GLU A 619 -11.90 13.78 32.75
CA GLU A 619 -11.67 14.63 33.93
C GLU A 619 -12.77 15.70 34.09
N ARG A 620 -13.31 16.29 33.01
CA ARG A 620 -14.52 17.11 33.11
C ARG A 620 -15.67 16.30 33.71
N ARG A 621 -15.93 15.09 33.20
CA ARG A 621 -17.05 14.24 33.66
C ARG A 621 -16.97 13.93 35.15
N LYS A 622 -15.77 13.76 35.72
CA LYS A 622 -15.58 13.63 37.17
C LYS A 622 -15.91 14.91 37.95
N ARG A 623 -15.71 16.09 37.35
CA ARG A 623 -15.91 17.41 37.98
C ARG A 623 -17.36 17.92 37.89
N VAL A 624 -18.03 17.77 36.74
CA VAL A 624 -19.37 18.33 36.47
C VAL A 624 -20.37 17.36 35.85
N GLY A 625 -19.98 16.11 35.55
CA GLY A 625 -20.83 15.13 34.88
C GLY A 625 -20.87 15.27 33.35
N SER A 626 -21.88 14.63 32.74
CA SER A 626 -22.10 14.65 31.29
C SER A 626 -22.67 16.00 30.83
N VAL A 627 -21.99 16.67 29.89
CA VAL A 627 -22.46 17.95 29.31
C VAL A 627 -23.16 17.76 27.95
N GLY A 628 -23.47 16.52 27.57
CA GLY A 628 -24.18 16.22 26.32
C GLY A 628 -23.35 16.39 25.04
N SER A 629 -22.02 16.35 25.11
CA SER A 629 -21.15 16.24 23.93
C SER A 629 -21.28 14.88 23.24
N CYS A 630 -20.71 14.72 22.03
CA CYS A 630 -20.74 13.44 21.31
C CYS A 630 -19.98 12.33 22.07
N LEU A 631 -18.83 12.64 22.67
CA LEU A 631 -18.10 11.68 23.49
C LEU A 631 -18.77 11.42 24.83
N ASP A 632 -19.40 12.42 25.45
CA ASP A 632 -20.26 12.19 26.61
C ASP A 632 -21.36 11.17 26.28
N THR A 633 -22.07 11.39 25.17
CA THR A 633 -23.16 10.51 24.70
C THR A 633 -22.67 9.09 24.37
N ALA A 634 -21.45 8.94 23.86
CA ALA A 634 -20.84 7.64 23.60
C ALA A 634 -20.41 6.93 24.90
N LEU A 635 -19.85 7.67 25.87
CA LEU A 635 -19.47 7.16 27.19
C LEU A 635 -20.70 6.74 28.00
N ASP A 636 -21.77 7.55 28.00
CA ASP A 636 -23.06 7.27 28.65
C ASP A 636 -23.78 6.04 28.07
N GLN A 637 -23.34 5.55 26.91
CA GLN A 637 -23.88 4.35 26.24
C GLN A 637 -22.87 3.19 26.15
N ASN A 638 -21.64 3.33 26.69
CA ASN A 638 -20.55 2.41 26.33
C ASN A 638 -20.79 0.97 26.76
N ASP A 639 -21.50 0.74 27.87
CA ASP A 639 -21.92 -0.60 28.33
C ASP A 639 -22.79 -1.35 27.31
N LYS A 640 -23.40 -0.63 26.35
CA LYS A 640 -24.25 -1.18 25.28
C LYS A 640 -23.57 -1.24 23.93
N ILE A 641 -22.62 -0.34 23.64
CA ILE A 641 -21.91 -0.29 22.35
C ILE A 641 -20.53 -0.95 22.37
N GLY A 642 -19.96 -1.20 23.55
CA GLY A 642 -18.78 -2.02 23.76
C GLY A 642 -17.49 -1.47 23.14
N LEU A 643 -17.35 -0.14 23.01
CA LEU A 643 -16.15 0.44 22.41
C LEU A 643 -14.99 0.44 23.41
N THR A 644 -13.81 0.03 22.94
CA THR A 644 -12.57 0.15 23.71
C THR A 644 -12.14 1.61 23.84
N ARG A 645 -11.27 1.93 24.81
CA ARG A 645 -10.70 3.28 24.96
C ARG A 645 -10.07 3.80 23.66
N HIS A 646 -9.37 2.94 22.92
CA HIS A 646 -8.81 3.26 21.59
C HIS A 646 -9.90 3.64 20.59
N GLN A 647 -10.97 2.84 20.50
CA GLN A 647 -12.10 3.11 19.62
C GLN A 647 -12.89 4.37 20.04
N LEU A 648 -12.97 4.69 21.33
CA LEU A 648 -13.59 5.92 21.84
C LEU A 648 -12.79 7.17 21.47
N TYR A 649 -11.46 7.18 21.60
CA TYR A 649 -10.70 8.36 21.17
C TYR A 649 -10.62 8.49 19.65
N PHE A 650 -10.56 7.39 18.89
CA PHE A 650 -10.73 7.42 17.44
C PHE A 650 -12.14 7.87 17.01
N LEU A 651 -13.19 7.56 17.78
CA LEU A 651 -14.54 8.07 17.51
C LEU A 651 -14.57 9.61 17.55
N GLY A 652 -13.90 10.23 18.53
CA GLY A 652 -13.78 11.68 18.62
C GLY A 652 -12.82 12.27 17.58
N GLY A 653 -11.64 11.69 17.43
CA GLY A 653 -10.56 12.22 16.59
C GLY A 653 -10.92 12.30 15.11
N VAL A 654 -11.57 11.26 14.57
CA VAL A 654 -12.02 11.25 13.16
C VAL A 654 -13.12 12.29 12.90
N LEU A 655 -13.87 12.67 13.94
CA LEU A 655 -14.79 13.81 13.86
C LEU A 655 -14.02 15.13 13.91
N MET A 656 -13.04 15.27 14.80
CA MET A 656 -12.17 16.45 14.92
C MET A 656 -11.53 16.81 13.57
N GLU A 657 -10.90 15.84 12.88
CA GLU A 657 -10.35 16.01 11.53
C GLU A 657 -11.43 16.46 10.54
N GLY A 658 -12.44 15.61 10.33
CA GLY A 658 -13.42 15.77 9.26
C GLY A 658 -14.32 16.99 9.41
N GLY A 659 -14.62 17.40 10.65
CA GLY A 659 -15.40 18.60 10.95
C GLY A 659 -14.60 19.90 10.92
N SER A 660 -13.26 19.83 10.99
CA SER A 660 -12.40 21.02 10.89
C SER A 660 -12.13 21.38 9.43
N ASP A 661 -11.23 20.66 8.76
CA ASP A 661 -10.61 21.15 7.53
C ASP A 661 -11.57 21.22 6.33
N THR A 662 -12.56 20.33 6.27
CA THR A 662 -13.49 20.25 5.14
C THR A 662 -14.39 21.49 5.03
N SER A 663 -14.89 22.01 6.15
CA SER A 663 -15.78 23.18 6.15
C SER A 663 -14.99 24.47 5.91
N SER A 664 -13.79 24.59 6.49
CA SER A 664 -12.91 25.73 6.25
C SER A 664 -12.46 25.82 4.80
N SER A 665 -12.12 24.69 4.16
CA SER A 665 -11.66 24.65 2.77
C SER A 665 -12.70 25.20 1.79
N ILE A 666 -13.98 24.94 2.01
CA ILE A 666 -15.08 25.43 1.15
C ILE A 666 -15.38 26.91 1.41
N ILE A 667 -15.30 27.37 2.67
CA ILE A 667 -15.42 28.81 2.99
C ILE A 667 -14.26 29.60 2.37
N LEU A 668 -13.04 29.05 2.41
CA LEU A 668 -11.87 29.64 1.75
C LEU A 668 -12.00 29.64 0.22
N ALA A 669 -12.53 28.57 -0.38
CA ALA A 669 -12.85 28.55 -1.81
C ALA A 669 -13.91 29.60 -2.19
N PHE A 670 -14.92 29.82 -1.35
CA PHE A 670 -15.88 30.91 -1.53
C PHE A 670 -15.21 32.29 -1.47
N ILE A 671 -14.41 32.58 -0.42
CA ILE A 671 -13.70 33.86 -0.29
C ILE A 671 -12.78 34.08 -1.51
N HIS A 672 -12.05 33.05 -1.93
CA HIS A 672 -11.19 33.07 -3.11
C HIS A 672 -11.98 33.44 -4.37
N ALA A 673 -13.12 32.79 -4.62
CA ALA A 673 -14.01 33.13 -5.73
C ALA A 673 -14.50 34.60 -5.69
N MET A 674 -14.86 35.12 -4.51
CA MET A 674 -15.35 36.50 -4.38
C MET A 674 -14.29 37.58 -4.65
N THR A 675 -13.00 37.25 -4.62
CA THR A 675 -11.94 38.20 -5.07
C THR A 675 -11.99 38.48 -6.58
N LYS A 676 -12.68 37.65 -7.37
CA LYS A 676 -12.77 37.72 -8.83
C LYS A 676 -14.19 37.97 -9.35
N TRP A 677 -15.18 37.26 -8.81
CA TRP A 677 -16.59 37.35 -9.22
C TRP A 677 -17.39 38.29 -8.30
N ALA A 678 -16.99 39.56 -8.27
CA ALA A 678 -17.56 40.57 -7.36
C ALA A 678 -19.04 40.91 -7.66
N GLU A 679 -19.52 40.65 -8.89
CA GLU A 679 -20.92 40.72 -9.28
C GLU A 679 -21.78 39.63 -8.62
N VAL A 680 -21.24 38.43 -8.41
CA VAL A 680 -21.90 37.35 -7.64
C VAL A 680 -22.06 37.78 -6.19
N LEU A 681 -21.00 38.33 -5.57
CA LEU A 681 -21.06 38.88 -4.22
C LEU A 681 -22.16 39.95 -4.10
N LYS A 682 -22.19 40.92 -5.03
CA LYS A 682 -23.18 42.02 -5.04
C LYS A 682 -24.62 41.53 -5.24
N LYS A 683 -24.85 40.51 -6.08
CA LYS A 683 -26.17 39.89 -6.28
C LYS A 683 -26.65 39.18 -5.01
N ALA A 684 -25.76 38.49 -4.29
CA ALA A 684 -26.08 37.84 -3.02
C ALA A 684 -26.25 38.85 -1.85
N GLN A 685 -25.44 39.91 -1.80
CA GLN A 685 -25.60 41.02 -0.86
C GLN A 685 -26.99 41.65 -0.99
N ALA A 686 -27.46 41.91 -2.22
CA ALA A 686 -28.78 42.51 -2.47
C ALA A 686 -29.95 41.61 -2.01
N GLU A 687 -29.85 40.29 -2.16
CA GLU A 687 -30.84 39.34 -1.63
C GLU A 687 -30.87 39.37 -0.09
N ILE A 688 -29.69 39.33 0.54
CA ILE A 688 -29.55 39.39 2.01
C ILE A 688 -30.10 40.70 2.58
N ASP A 689 -29.76 41.82 1.97
CA ASP A 689 -30.14 43.14 2.48
C ASP A 689 -31.67 43.35 2.45
N ALA A 690 -32.37 42.73 1.50
CA ALA A 690 -33.83 42.73 1.41
C ALA A 690 -34.54 41.86 2.47
N VAL A 691 -33.84 40.93 3.11
CA VAL A 691 -34.41 39.92 4.05
C VAL A 691 -33.95 40.14 5.50
N VAL A 692 -32.74 40.66 5.71
CA VAL A 692 -32.06 40.67 7.02
C VAL A 692 -31.88 42.08 7.59
N GLY A 693 -31.55 43.07 6.75
CA GLY A 693 -31.17 44.42 7.20
C GLY A 693 -29.85 44.44 7.99
N GLU A 694 -29.52 45.57 8.64
CA GLU A 694 -28.21 45.75 9.31
C GLU A 694 -28.21 45.45 10.82
N GLN A 695 -29.38 45.27 11.43
CA GLN A 695 -29.58 45.24 12.89
C GLN A 695 -29.45 43.84 13.52
N ARG A 696 -29.22 42.82 12.68
CA ARG A 696 -28.94 41.42 13.05
C ARG A 696 -28.12 40.77 11.95
N THR A 697 -27.40 39.70 12.25
CA THR A 697 -26.80 38.84 11.22
C THR A 697 -27.82 37.81 10.67
N PRO A 698 -27.56 37.19 9.49
CA PRO A 698 -28.38 36.10 8.96
C PRO A 698 -28.35 34.87 9.87
N VAL A 699 -29.47 34.16 10.01
CA VAL A 699 -29.61 32.94 10.85
C VAL A 699 -30.24 31.79 10.06
N TRP A 700 -30.26 30.58 10.64
CA TRP A 700 -30.83 29.39 9.96
C TRP A 700 -32.28 29.59 9.49
N ALA A 701 -33.10 30.35 10.25
CA ALA A 701 -34.49 30.68 9.89
C ALA A 701 -34.65 31.67 8.71
N ASP A 702 -33.55 32.08 8.08
CA ASP A 702 -33.55 32.84 6.82
C ASP A 702 -33.32 31.96 5.58
N TYR A 703 -32.97 30.68 5.73
CA TYR A 703 -32.57 29.77 4.63
C TYR A 703 -33.56 29.77 3.44
N ASP A 704 -34.84 29.53 3.71
CA ASP A 704 -35.89 29.46 2.69
C ASP A 704 -36.17 30.80 1.97
N LYS A 705 -35.60 31.91 2.48
CA LYS A 705 -35.77 33.28 1.98
C LYS A 705 -34.55 33.77 1.20
N LEU A 706 -33.45 33.03 1.22
CA LEU A 706 -32.17 33.40 0.60
C LEU A 706 -31.74 32.38 -0.49
N PRO A 707 -32.59 32.12 -1.51
CA PRO A 707 -32.34 31.06 -2.49
C PRO A 707 -31.07 31.28 -3.33
N TYR A 708 -30.67 32.52 -3.62
CA TYR A 708 -29.41 32.79 -4.33
C TYR A 708 -28.18 32.59 -3.43
N VAL A 709 -28.27 32.90 -2.14
CA VAL A 709 -27.22 32.53 -1.15
C VAL A 709 -27.12 31.01 -1.00
N VAL A 710 -28.25 30.29 -0.93
CA VAL A 710 -28.26 28.81 -0.89
C VAL A 710 -27.61 28.23 -2.15
N ALA A 711 -27.93 28.77 -3.32
CA ALA A 711 -27.28 28.41 -4.56
C ALA A 711 -25.77 28.72 -4.56
N THR A 712 -25.35 29.83 -3.94
CA THR A 712 -23.94 30.24 -3.78
C THR A 712 -23.15 29.27 -2.90
N VAL A 713 -23.77 28.74 -1.83
CA VAL A 713 -23.18 27.69 -0.99
C VAL A 713 -22.98 26.38 -1.78
N LYS A 714 -23.98 25.97 -2.58
CA LYS A 714 -23.89 24.78 -3.44
C LYS A 714 -22.85 24.95 -4.54
N GLU A 715 -22.68 26.16 -5.09
CA GLU A 715 -21.66 26.46 -6.08
C GLU A 715 -20.24 26.41 -5.51
N ALA A 716 -20.01 26.88 -4.28
CA ALA A 716 -18.72 26.70 -3.59
C ALA A 716 -18.37 25.21 -3.41
N MET A 717 -19.36 24.38 -3.07
CA MET A 717 -19.20 22.92 -2.97
C MET A 717 -19.00 22.19 -4.31
N ARG A 718 -19.37 22.82 -5.45
CA ARG A 718 -19.19 22.31 -6.82
C ARG A 718 -17.88 22.75 -7.45
N TRP A 719 -17.59 24.04 -7.38
CA TRP A 719 -16.50 24.68 -8.12
C TRP A 719 -15.12 24.20 -7.64
N ARG A 720 -14.92 24.04 -6.33
CA ARG A 720 -13.67 23.52 -5.73
C ARG A 720 -13.98 22.55 -4.58
N PRO A 721 -14.35 21.30 -4.89
CA PRO A 721 -14.73 20.32 -3.88
C PRO A 721 -13.52 19.86 -3.07
N ALA A 722 -13.61 19.95 -1.74
CA ALA A 722 -12.51 19.59 -0.82
C ALA A 722 -12.03 18.13 -0.93
N VAL A 723 -12.83 17.21 -1.50
CA VAL A 723 -12.48 15.80 -1.74
C VAL A 723 -12.78 15.40 -3.20
N PRO A 724 -11.95 15.79 -4.18
CA PRO A 724 -12.30 15.70 -5.60
C PRO A 724 -12.43 14.26 -6.15
N LEU A 725 -11.87 13.25 -5.47
CA LEU A 725 -12.04 11.81 -5.78
C LEU A 725 -12.88 11.06 -4.73
N ALA A 726 -13.56 11.79 -3.84
CA ALA A 726 -14.10 11.28 -2.59
C ALA A 726 -13.03 10.42 -1.85
N PHE A 727 -13.44 9.31 -1.23
CA PHE A 727 -12.52 8.31 -0.68
C PHE A 727 -12.78 6.95 -1.33
N PRO A 728 -11.76 6.23 -1.85
CA PRO A 728 -11.96 4.98 -2.57
C PRO A 728 -12.77 3.93 -1.80
N HIS A 729 -13.69 3.28 -2.50
CA HIS A 729 -14.44 2.12 -2.03
C HIS A 729 -13.79 0.83 -2.56
N ALA A 730 -14.21 -0.34 -2.09
CA ALA A 730 -13.86 -1.63 -2.68
C ALA A 730 -15.09 -2.53 -2.84
N ALA A 731 -15.09 -3.35 -3.89
CA ALA A 731 -16.07 -4.39 -4.10
C ALA A 731 -15.85 -5.56 -3.11
N ALA A 732 -16.89 -5.95 -2.37
CA ALA A 732 -16.85 -7.06 -1.41
C ALA A 732 -17.00 -8.44 -2.08
N GLU A 733 -17.58 -8.47 -3.27
CA GLU A 733 -17.90 -9.63 -4.08
C GLU A 733 -17.89 -9.24 -5.57
N ASP A 734 -17.99 -10.22 -6.46
CA ASP A 734 -18.11 -10.03 -7.90
C ASP A 734 -19.47 -9.41 -8.29
N ASP A 735 -19.50 -8.58 -9.33
CA ASP A 735 -20.71 -7.92 -9.82
C ASP A 735 -20.65 -7.61 -11.33
N TRP A 736 -21.81 -7.29 -11.93
CA TRP A 736 -21.90 -6.88 -13.34
C TRP A 736 -22.76 -5.64 -13.54
N ILE A 737 -22.34 -4.73 -14.41
CA ILE A 737 -23.06 -3.48 -14.75
C ILE A 737 -22.89 -3.15 -16.24
N ASN A 738 -23.99 -2.93 -16.96
CA ASN A 738 -24.01 -2.54 -18.38
C ASN A 738 -23.13 -3.44 -19.30
N GLY A 739 -23.04 -4.74 -19.00
CA GLY A 739 -22.19 -5.68 -19.73
C GLY A 739 -20.73 -5.73 -19.27
N TYR A 740 -20.32 -4.85 -18.34
CA TYR A 740 -19.00 -4.88 -17.71
C TYR A 740 -18.97 -5.70 -16.43
N PHE A 741 -17.87 -6.41 -16.22
CA PHE A 741 -17.55 -7.16 -15.02
C PHE A 741 -16.80 -6.30 -14.00
N ILE A 742 -17.14 -6.45 -12.72
CA ILE A 742 -16.45 -5.83 -11.59
C ILE A 742 -16.00 -6.95 -10.63
N PRO A 743 -14.71 -7.33 -10.65
CA PRO A 743 -14.16 -8.33 -9.73
C PRO A 743 -14.20 -7.88 -8.26
N LYS A 744 -14.36 -8.84 -7.35
CA LYS A 744 -14.13 -8.70 -5.91
C LYS A 744 -12.76 -8.06 -5.63
N GLY A 745 -12.72 -7.15 -4.67
CA GLY A 745 -11.52 -6.38 -4.31
C GLY A 745 -11.23 -5.20 -5.22
N THR A 746 -11.94 -5.02 -6.35
CA THR A 746 -11.76 -3.86 -7.23
C THR A 746 -11.96 -2.55 -6.47
N THR A 747 -11.00 -1.65 -6.59
CA THR A 747 -11.04 -0.31 -5.99
C THR A 747 -11.94 0.60 -6.81
N MET A 748 -13.07 1.04 -6.25
CA MET A 748 -14.01 1.94 -6.90
C MET A 748 -13.73 3.39 -6.49
N ILE A 749 -13.43 4.26 -7.45
CA ILE A 749 -13.14 5.68 -7.24
C ILE A 749 -14.30 6.50 -7.80
N VAL A 750 -14.82 7.46 -7.04
CA VAL A 750 -15.89 8.38 -7.50
C VAL A 750 -15.24 9.70 -7.86
N ASN A 751 -15.16 10.02 -9.14
CA ASN A 751 -14.58 11.26 -9.63
C ASN A 751 -15.55 12.44 -9.41
N GLY A 752 -15.61 12.92 -8.17
CA GLY A 752 -16.41 14.07 -7.76
C GLY A 752 -16.13 15.29 -8.62
N TRP A 753 -14.87 15.62 -8.87
CA TRP A 753 -14.47 16.73 -9.74
C TRP A 753 -15.10 16.63 -11.13
N GLY A 754 -14.96 15.48 -11.81
CA GLY A 754 -15.52 15.29 -13.15
C GLY A 754 -17.04 15.33 -13.18
N LEU A 755 -17.72 14.88 -12.12
CA LEU A 755 -19.17 15.01 -11.93
C LEU A 755 -19.64 16.45 -11.64
N HIS A 756 -18.72 17.32 -11.22
CA HIS A 756 -18.94 18.74 -10.90
C HIS A 756 -18.54 19.67 -12.05
N HIS A 757 -17.64 19.21 -12.93
CA HIS A 757 -17.18 19.90 -14.14
C HIS A 757 -17.69 19.22 -15.43
N ASP A 758 -18.85 18.58 -15.31
CA ASP A 758 -19.66 18.04 -16.40
C ASP A 758 -20.36 19.18 -17.15
N SER A 759 -19.83 19.53 -18.33
CA SER A 759 -20.35 20.61 -19.17
C SER A 759 -21.71 20.32 -19.81
N THR A 760 -22.26 19.11 -19.65
CA THR A 760 -23.65 18.81 -20.05
C THR A 760 -24.68 19.23 -19.00
N ARG A 761 -24.24 19.47 -17.76
CA ARG A 761 -25.09 19.96 -16.65
C ARG A 761 -24.74 21.38 -16.20
N PHE A 762 -23.47 21.75 -16.24
CA PHE A 762 -22.95 23.04 -15.75
C PHE A 762 -22.30 23.82 -16.91
N ALA A 763 -22.85 24.96 -17.29
CA ALA A 763 -22.37 25.74 -18.43
C ALA A 763 -21.15 26.57 -18.03
N ASN A 764 -20.02 26.37 -18.71
CA ASN A 764 -18.72 26.97 -18.33
C ASN A 764 -18.29 26.56 -16.90
N PRO A 765 -18.11 25.25 -16.62
CA PRO A 765 -18.01 24.74 -15.25
C PRO A 765 -16.82 25.27 -14.43
N ASP A 766 -15.80 25.84 -15.07
CA ASP A 766 -14.64 26.45 -14.40
C ASP A 766 -14.94 27.87 -13.85
N VAL A 767 -16.06 28.46 -14.24
CA VAL A 767 -16.63 29.70 -13.68
C VAL A 767 -17.42 29.38 -12.41
N PHE A 768 -17.38 30.28 -11.43
CA PHE A 768 -18.27 30.26 -10.27
C PHE A 768 -19.58 30.99 -10.63
N ASP A 769 -20.65 30.27 -10.92
CA ASP A 769 -21.98 30.84 -11.19
C ASP A 769 -23.06 30.14 -10.35
N PRO A 770 -23.60 30.78 -9.30
CA PRO A 770 -24.69 30.20 -8.52
C PRO A 770 -26.00 30.01 -9.30
N ASP A 771 -26.23 30.65 -10.45
CA ASP A 771 -27.43 30.35 -11.25
C ASP A 771 -27.43 28.90 -11.80
N HIS A 772 -26.29 28.18 -11.74
CA HIS A 772 -26.22 26.70 -11.86
C HIS A 772 -27.18 25.95 -10.92
N TYR A 773 -27.48 26.52 -9.75
CA TYR A 773 -28.34 25.95 -8.71
C TYR A 773 -29.66 26.73 -8.54
N LYS A 774 -30.05 27.54 -9.54
CA LYS A 774 -31.26 28.35 -9.53
C LYS A 774 -32.52 27.49 -9.31
N GLY A 775 -33.19 27.72 -8.18
CA GLY A 775 -34.37 26.96 -7.76
C GLY A 775 -34.08 25.65 -7.01
N VAL A 776 -32.81 25.33 -6.73
CA VAL A 776 -32.40 24.11 -6.00
C VAL A 776 -32.12 24.44 -4.53
N THR A 777 -33.18 24.63 -3.75
CA THR A 777 -33.08 24.95 -2.31
C THR A 777 -33.07 23.74 -1.37
N SER A 778 -33.43 22.54 -1.83
CA SER A 778 -33.34 21.31 -1.03
C SER A 778 -31.93 21.04 -0.49
N LEU A 779 -31.85 20.46 0.70
CA LEU A 779 -30.60 20.13 1.37
C LEU A 779 -29.85 18.99 0.66
N ALA A 780 -28.52 18.99 0.72
CA ALA A 780 -27.70 17.95 0.11
C ALA A 780 -28.00 16.54 0.66
N SER A 781 -28.49 16.43 1.89
CA SER A 781 -28.99 15.18 2.51
C SER A 781 -30.22 14.62 1.79
N GLU A 782 -31.17 15.48 1.44
CA GLU A 782 -32.39 15.13 0.68
C GLU A 782 -32.04 14.81 -0.78
N LEU A 783 -31.25 15.68 -1.42
CA LEU A 783 -30.86 15.55 -2.83
C LEU A 783 -29.97 14.33 -3.09
N ALA A 784 -29.14 13.91 -2.13
CA ALA A 784 -28.43 12.64 -2.20
C ALA A 784 -29.38 11.43 -2.05
N GLY A 785 -30.48 11.57 -1.31
CA GLY A 785 -31.53 10.56 -1.14
C GLY A 785 -32.36 10.30 -2.40
N SER A 786 -32.50 11.30 -3.29
CA SER A 786 -33.32 11.24 -4.51
C SER A 786 -33.10 9.99 -5.36
N SER A 787 -34.18 9.50 -5.98
CA SER A 787 -34.17 8.37 -6.91
C SER A 787 -33.60 8.74 -8.30
N ASP A 788 -33.69 10.02 -8.68
CA ASP A 788 -33.06 10.57 -9.88
C ASP A 788 -31.58 10.93 -9.60
N PRO A 789 -30.62 10.38 -10.37
CA PRO A 789 -29.21 10.76 -10.24
C PRO A 789 -28.90 12.21 -10.65
N ASN A 790 -29.78 12.89 -11.38
CA ASN A 790 -29.56 14.26 -11.87
C ASN A 790 -30.07 15.36 -10.93
N ALA A 791 -31.08 15.08 -10.09
CA ALA A 791 -31.53 15.95 -9.02
C ALA A 791 -30.42 16.26 -8.00
N ARG A 792 -29.47 15.34 -7.82
CA ARG A 792 -28.39 15.47 -6.85
C ARG A 792 -27.48 16.67 -7.14
N ASP A 793 -27.41 17.61 -6.20
CA ASP A 793 -26.62 18.84 -6.32
C ASP A 793 -25.13 18.59 -6.60
N HIS A 794 -24.45 17.89 -5.68
CA HIS A 794 -23.01 17.63 -5.71
C HIS A 794 -22.61 16.34 -4.96
N TYR A 795 -21.32 16.02 -4.99
CA TYR A 795 -20.73 14.78 -4.44
C TYR A 795 -19.69 15.00 -3.33
N GLY A 796 -19.48 16.24 -2.86
CA GLY A 796 -18.49 16.56 -1.82
C GLY A 796 -18.68 15.79 -0.50
N TYR A 797 -19.91 15.39 -0.18
CA TYR A 797 -20.21 14.54 0.98
C TYR A 797 -20.01 13.03 0.75
N GLY A 798 -19.41 12.58 -0.36
CA GLY A 798 -19.33 11.15 -0.67
C GLY A 798 -20.71 10.53 -0.93
N THR A 799 -20.85 9.19 -0.89
CA THR A 799 -22.08 8.53 -1.35
C THR A 799 -22.32 7.15 -0.72
N GLY A 800 -23.52 6.60 -0.91
CA GLY A 800 -23.96 5.33 -0.35
C GLY A 800 -23.93 5.29 1.18
N ARG A 801 -23.75 4.09 1.75
CA ARG A 801 -23.60 3.89 3.20
C ARG A 801 -22.39 4.65 3.80
N ARG A 802 -21.43 5.07 2.98
CA ARG A 802 -20.21 5.82 3.37
C ARG A 802 -20.35 7.34 3.22
N ILE A 803 -21.53 7.88 2.85
CA ILE A 803 -21.81 9.33 2.81
C ILE A 803 -21.41 10.05 4.12
N CYS A 804 -21.09 11.33 4.09
CA CYS A 804 -20.62 12.11 5.23
C CYS A 804 -21.55 11.96 6.45
N PRO A 805 -21.03 11.65 7.66
CA PRO A 805 -21.87 11.57 8.86
C PRO A 805 -22.31 12.95 9.35
N GLY A 806 -21.48 13.97 9.16
CA GLY A 806 -21.74 15.35 9.58
C GLY A 806 -22.48 16.20 8.54
N ILE A 807 -23.13 15.59 7.54
CA ILE A 807 -23.77 16.31 6.42
C ILE A 807 -24.70 17.44 6.88
N HIS A 808 -25.56 17.20 7.88
CA HIS A 808 -26.46 18.23 8.40
C HIS A 808 -25.71 19.35 9.13
N VAL A 809 -24.62 19.04 9.86
CA VAL A 809 -23.77 20.06 10.50
C VAL A 809 -23.05 20.89 9.44
N ALA A 810 -22.52 20.26 8.40
CA ALA A 810 -21.79 20.93 7.32
C ALA A 810 -22.69 21.87 6.51
N GLU A 811 -23.90 21.45 6.10
CA GLU A 811 -24.88 22.33 5.41
C GLU A 811 -25.17 23.60 6.24
N ARG A 812 -25.42 23.43 7.55
CA ARG A 812 -25.68 24.55 8.47
C ARG A 812 -24.43 25.41 8.71
N ASN A 813 -23.23 24.82 8.82
CA ASN A 813 -21.95 25.54 8.93
C ASN A 813 -21.69 26.43 7.71
N LEU A 814 -21.76 25.85 6.50
CA LEU A 814 -21.44 26.54 5.26
C LEU A 814 -22.45 27.65 4.97
N PHE A 815 -23.75 27.38 5.16
CA PHE A 815 -24.77 28.42 5.04
C PHE A 815 -24.57 29.56 6.05
N LEU A 816 -24.40 29.27 7.34
CA LEU A 816 -24.20 30.30 8.36
C LEU A 816 -22.90 31.09 8.14
N ALA A 817 -21.81 30.45 7.71
CA ALA A 817 -20.56 31.13 7.42
C ALA A 817 -20.68 32.05 6.19
N ILE A 818 -21.11 31.50 5.05
CA ILE A 818 -21.13 32.22 3.76
C ILE A 818 -22.18 33.34 3.78
N SER A 819 -23.40 33.09 4.28
CA SER A 819 -24.42 34.14 4.40
C SER A 819 -23.97 35.29 5.31
N LYS A 820 -23.37 34.98 6.48
CA LYS A 820 -22.81 36.00 7.37
C LYS A 820 -21.65 36.79 6.74
N ILE A 821 -20.75 36.13 5.99
CA ILE A 821 -19.66 36.82 5.28
C ILE A 821 -20.21 37.78 4.21
N ILE A 822 -21.14 37.32 3.37
CA ILE A 822 -21.81 38.16 2.34
C ILE A 822 -22.53 39.34 2.99
N TRP A 823 -23.23 39.10 4.12
CA TRP A 823 -23.90 40.15 4.87
C TRP A 823 -22.92 41.19 5.43
N ALA A 824 -21.75 40.76 5.92
CA ALA A 824 -20.82 41.61 6.67
C ALA A 824 -19.84 42.41 5.79
N PHE A 825 -19.34 41.81 4.71
CA PHE A 825 -18.10 42.25 4.07
C PHE A 825 -18.21 42.50 2.57
N ASP A 826 -17.46 43.49 2.12
CA ASP A 826 -16.99 43.57 0.74
C ASP A 826 -15.63 42.85 0.66
N ILE A 827 -15.45 42.08 -0.42
CA ILE A 827 -14.28 41.24 -0.67
C ILE A 827 -13.69 41.66 -2.02
N GLU A 828 -12.39 41.93 -2.05
CA GLU A 828 -11.64 42.34 -3.22
C GLU A 828 -10.30 41.56 -3.28
N ALA A 829 -9.70 41.46 -4.46
CA ALA A 829 -8.32 40.99 -4.61
C ALA A 829 -7.37 41.87 -3.77
N GLY A 830 -6.40 41.25 -3.08
CA GLY A 830 -5.42 41.99 -2.29
C GLY A 830 -4.34 42.63 -3.14
N THR A 831 -3.52 43.51 -2.54
CA THR A 831 -2.50 44.28 -3.25
C THR A 831 -1.07 43.79 -3.03
N ASP A 832 -0.17 44.12 -3.95
CA ASP A 832 1.28 44.03 -3.74
C ASP A 832 1.80 45.12 -2.77
N GLU A 833 3.12 45.26 -2.66
CA GLU A 833 3.77 46.27 -1.81
C GLU A 833 3.76 47.68 -2.42
N GLU A 834 3.45 47.80 -3.73
CA GLU A 834 3.35 49.06 -4.47
C GLU A 834 1.90 49.59 -4.50
N GLY A 835 0.92 48.74 -4.18
CA GLY A 835 -0.51 49.05 -4.14
C GLY A 835 -1.30 48.54 -5.35
N ASN A 836 -0.69 47.81 -6.28
CA ASN A 836 -1.37 47.23 -7.43
C ASN A 836 -2.19 45.99 -7.00
N ALA A 837 -3.33 45.76 -7.62
CA ALA A 837 -4.14 44.56 -7.38
C ALA A 837 -3.44 43.29 -7.90
N VAL A 838 -3.35 42.25 -7.07
CA VAL A 838 -2.78 40.94 -7.40
C VAL A 838 -3.92 39.95 -7.60
N GLU A 839 -4.12 39.48 -8.83
CA GLU A 839 -5.07 38.40 -9.10
C GLU A 839 -4.58 37.09 -8.45
N PRO A 840 -5.39 36.42 -7.60
CA PRO A 840 -5.04 35.11 -7.05
C PRO A 840 -4.90 33.99 -8.10
N ASP A 841 -4.24 32.88 -7.73
CA ASP A 841 -4.10 31.73 -8.62
C ASP A 841 -5.36 30.83 -8.59
N PHE A 842 -6.24 31.02 -9.58
CA PHE A 842 -7.47 30.23 -9.74
C PHE A 842 -7.27 28.82 -10.32
N ASN A 843 -6.04 28.47 -10.76
CA ASN A 843 -5.76 27.18 -11.38
C ASN A 843 -5.84 26.03 -10.34
N PRO A 844 -6.64 24.97 -10.58
CA PRO A 844 -6.78 23.85 -9.64
C PRO A 844 -5.50 23.02 -9.43
N GLU A 845 -4.50 23.12 -10.31
CA GLU A 845 -3.21 22.42 -10.14
C GLU A 845 -2.21 23.20 -9.28
N THR A 846 -2.16 24.52 -9.41
CA THR A 846 -1.11 25.35 -8.81
C THR A 846 -1.58 26.14 -7.60
N GLY A 847 -2.77 26.74 -7.64
CA GLY A 847 -3.34 27.58 -6.57
C GLY A 847 -4.03 26.81 -5.44
N TYR A 848 -4.16 25.48 -5.58
CA TYR A 848 -4.78 24.61 -4.59
C TYR A 848 -3.79 23.57 -4.04
N SER A 849 -4.04 23.07 -2.84
CA SER A 849 -3.17 22.12 -2.14
C SER A 849 -3.17 20.74 -2.78
N GLU A 850 -2.01 20.10 -2.70
CA GLU A 850 -1.84 18.68 -2.90
C GLU A 850 -2.49 17.87 -1.75
N GLY A 851 -2.69 16.57 -1.98
CA GLY A 851 -3.19 15.63 -0.99
C GLY A 851 -4.50 14.93 -1.35
N PHE A 852 -5.11 14.28 -0.35
CA PHE A 852 -6.46 13.72 -0.46
C PHE A 852 -7.58 14.72 -0.05
N LEU A 853 -7.19 15.79 0.65
CA LEU A 853 -7.99 16.99 0.89
C LEU A 853 -7.39 18.14 0.08
N VAL A 854 -8.25 18.96 -0.52
CA VAL A 854 -7.85 20.05 -1.42
C VAL A 854 -8.44 21.38 -0.94
N CYS A 855 -7.55 22.30 -0.57
CA CYS A 855 -7.86 23.64 -0.06
C CYS A 855 -7.15 24.71 -0.92
N ALA A 856 -7.59 25.97 -0.88
CA ALA A 856 -6.84 27.04 -1.52
C ALA A 856 -5.50 27.25 -0.79
N LYS A 857 -4.41 27.48 -1.54
CA LYS A 857 -3.15 27.97 -0.99
C LYS A 857 -3.31 29.45 -0.58
N ASP A 858 -2.41 29.97 0.23
CA ASP A 858 -2.48 31.35 0.72
C ASP A 858 -2.50 32.36 -0.44
N PHE A 859 -3.59 33.12 -0.54
CA PHE A 859 -3.78 34.20 -1.50
C PHE A 859 -3.83 35.55 -0.79
N LYS A 860 -3.71 36.64 -1.55
CA LYS A 860 -3.92 38.00 -1.02
C LYS A 860 -5.37 38.41 -1.20
N CYS A 861 -6.02 38.79 -0.11
CA CYS A 861 -7.41 39.21 -0.08
C CYS A 861 -7.56 40.54 0.69
N THR A 862 -8.41 41.42 0.21
CA THR A 862 -8.87 42.60 0.94
C THR A 862 -10.30 42.35 1.41
N ILE A 863 -10.56 42.51 2.71
CA ILE A 863 -11.87 42.28 3.32
C ILE A 863 -12.20 43.50 4.20
N ARG A 864 -13.33 44.17 3.94
CA ARG A 864 -13.75 45.39 4.66
C ARG A 864 -15.22 45.30 5.11
N PRO A 865 -15.59 45.74 6.33
CA PRO A 865 -17.00 45.81 6.75
C PRO A 865 -17.81 46.75 5.84
N ARG A 866 -18.98 46.29 5.36
CA ARG A 866 -19.87 47.06 4.45
C ARG A 866 -20.44 48.32 5.11
N SER A 867 -20.63 48.30 6.44
CA SER A 867 -20.99 49.47 7.23
C SER A 867 -20.49 49.34 8.68
N GLU A 868 -20.27 50.47 9.36
CA GLU A 868 -19.98 50.49 10.80
C GLU A 868 -21.19 50.07 11.65
N VAL A 869 -22.42 50.17 11.13
CA VAL A 869 -23.62 49.61 11.79
C VAL A 869 -23.51 48.09 11.86
N ARG A 870 -23.17 47.43 10.74
CA ARG A 870 -22.95 45.97 10.70
C ARG A 870 -21.79 45.54 11.59
N ARG A 871 -20.70 46.32 11.62
CA ARG A 871 -19.59 46.09 12.56
C ARG A 871 -20.04 46.18 14.02
N GLY A 872 -20.87 47.17 14.35
CA GLY A 872 -21.49 47.30 15.68
C GLY A 872 -22.36 46.09 16.04
N THR A 873 -23.24 45.67 15.12
CA THR A 873 -24.07 44.46 15.25
C THR A 873 -23.22 43.20 15.50
N ILE A 874 -22.11 43.02 14.76
CA ILE A 874 -21.17 41.90 14.95
C ILE A 874 -20.58 41.88 16.37
N MET A 875 -20.09 43.03 16.85
CA MET A 875 -19.50 43.11 18.19
C MET A 875 -20.53 42.89 19.30
N LYS A 876 -21.76 43.39 19.09
CA LYS A 876 -22.89 43.17 20.01
C LYS A 876 -23.28 41.69 20.08
N GLU A 877 -23.54 41.06 18.94
CA GLU A 877 -23.90 39.63 18.89
C GLU A 877 -22.77 38.73 19.40
N PHE A 878 -21.50 39.15 19.25
CA PHE A 878 -20.36 38.44 19.83
C PHE A 878 -20.39 38.47 21.37
N SER A 879 -20.66 39.62 21.99
CA SER A 879 -20.83 39.69 23.45
C SER A 879 -22.04 38.87 23.93
N GLU A 880 -23.17 38.93 23.21
CA GLU A 880 -24.34 38.08 23.51
C GLU A 880 -23.99 36.58 23.39
N ALA A 881 -23.18 36.19 22.41
CA ALA A 881 -22.67 34.82 22.26
C ALA A 881 -21.71 34.41 23.37
N GLN A 882 -20.86 35.31 23.88
CA GLN A 882 -19.98 35.06 25.02
C GLN A 882 -20.79 34.67 26.27
N GLU A 883 -21.81 35.45 26.60
CA GLU A 883 -22.66 35.24 27.78
C GLU A 883 -23.61 34.04 27.64
N GLN A 884 -24.28 33.90 26.50
CA GLN A 884 -25.44 33.00 26.35
C GLN A 884 -25.09 31.62 25.75
N VAL A 885 -23.91 31.46 25.15
CA VAL A 885 -23.50 30.22 24.47
C VAL A 885 -22.11 29.79 24.90
N PHE A 886 -21.09 30.63 24.78
CA PHE A 886 -19.70 30.22 25.02
C PHE A 886 -19.40 29.94 26.49
N ALA A 887 -20.08 30.60 27.44
CA ALA A 887 -20.01 30.28 28.87
C ALA A 887 -20.47 28.84 29.22
N GLY A 888 -21.14 28.13 28.30
CA GLY A 888 -21.53 26.73 28.45
C GLY A 888 -20.47 25.70 28.04
N TYR A 889 -19.28 26.14 27.59
CA TYR A 889 -18.21 25.28 27.09
C TYR A 889 -16.87 25.58 27.78
N GLU A 890 -16.03 24.57 27.91
CA GLU A 890 -14.68 24.73 28.46
C GLU A 890 -13.74 25.35 27.41
N CYS A 891 -12.70 26.05 27.83
CA CYS A 891 -11.60 26.51 26.98
C CYS A 891 -10.29 25.88 27.48
N PRO A 892 -9.35 25.48 26.59
CA PRO A 892 -8.02 24.97 26.97
C PRO A 892 -7.16 26.00 27.71
#